data_AF-A0AAJ2PUY8-F1
#
_entry.id   AF-A0AAJ2PUY8-F1
#
_cell.length_a   1.000
_cell.length_b   1.000
_cell.length_c   1.000
_cell.angle_alpha   90.00
_cell.angle_beta   90.00
_cell.angle_gamma   90.00
#
_symmetry.space_group_name_H-M   'P 1'
#
loop_
_entity.id
_entity.type
_entity.pdbx_description
1 polymer ?
#
loop_
_entity_poly.entity_id
_entity_poly.type
_entity_poly.pdbx_seq_one_letter_code
_entity_poly.pdbx_strand_id
1 'polypeptide(L)'
;MTEHDTTHAPASVSAFATARKAWLRARVTELSEALSDFGPQLHALIPADLGDQRLVKALVLCRVAADEARVQPVAETVAWLELLIPHGHRHDLADAVRGLRSTLIEAEDPALWSWHARAWEELVLALWRRDRAGTVGSGRAGDELVSRWGVRTADTAEIAHPERAPHENGMSLTSLADYLADEAEEPHSLLAQAVLSQPSVAEAIENSLAVHEEGLQNAGHLAFLAEQQLCERELAAWCDKQASGGSPATEDFLTELYESAETYADQVLDPVIRALPGCERTLLRTATQPDRRARNEYLSEFLDCVATSSPSAWQDGALDPSVAEEAAAHHVRGELTWHAMRGSVPVWYHIVTSPQERAAALAFSGAASSSAIRVHADVVIARQEALFEGLGLDGPVDEPEDWYPEPGIELRYSRQSATDLCELLALAELGHARLEFLIRGADGGFALLRSLRAEIRHGDAVDWRRGALDGLEQLVPSVDDLADVIAAEELTDQQEGEDEDEDEWGEPDDTCEGSGSDTREAPAPAKSARLPADMLAKVRAILRLAENPAATQAESEAFLQKATAMMAKYGIEQAMLRGDDPTPEQPADRVWEMVAPWMSECKRLLSSIAYAMRCHPVYPGGKANKHRVHLFGFDSDLHSVEVLYASLRLQMLQGAELADARHRPPGELPRAYKRSWMLGFIRAVALRIGEAERAAREDTERDRTEAAATDTPVQGRSVALVLADRTTAVEAKVASRYPKLGKVRRTRFTGSGYRQGHADGQQADIGGSAFADQPDRPELGD
;
A
#
# COMPACT_ATOMS: atom_id res chain seq x y z
N MET A 1 -4.09 -47.25 0.00
CA MET A 1 -3.87 -47.22 1.46
C MET A 1 -2.52 -46.59 1.71
N THR A 2 -2.55 -45.27 1.91
CA THR A 2 -1.63 -44.41 2.67
C THR A 2 -2.36 -43.08 2.62
N GLU A 3 -3.10 -42.81 3.70
CA GLU A 3 -3.94 -41.63 3.91
C GLU A 3 -3.15 -40.34 3.63
N HIS A 4 -3.74 -39.46 2.84
CA HIS A 4 -3.33 -38.06 2.76
C HIS A 4 -4.11 -37.33 3.85
N ASP A 5 -3.44 -37.09 4.98
CA ASP A 5 -3.88 -36.13 5.98
C ASP A 5 -3.90 -34.73 5.33
N THR A 6 -5.09 -34.28 4.98
CA THR A 6 -5.43 -32.86 4.84
C THR A 6 -5.07 -32.16 6.14
N THR A 7 -3.94 -31.45 6.14
CA THR A 7 -3.35 -30.87 7.34
C THR A 7 -4.20 -29.67 7.76
N HIS A 8 -4.98 -29.87 8.82
CA HIS A 8 -5.95 -28.95 9.41
C HIS A 8 -5.42 -27.52 9.62
N ALA A 9 -6.35 -26.56 9.50
CA ALA A 9 -6.29 -25.23 10.14
C ALA A 9 -5.87 -25.36 11.62
N PRO A 10 -5.34 -24.31 12.30
CA PRO A 10 -4.80 -24.46 13.65
C PRO A 10 -5.88 -24.82 14.68
N ALA A 11 -6.17 -26.11 14.82
CA ALA A 11 -7.21 -26.66 15.68
C ALA A 11 -6.85 -26.69 17.17
N SER A 12 -5.67 -26.18 17.54
CA SER A 12 -5.18 -26.20 18.92
C SER A 12 -4.57 -24.87 19.34
N VAL A 13 -4.67 -24.59 20.65
CA VAL A 13 -4.00 -23.49 21.36
C VAL A 13 -2.53 -23.34 20.94
N SER A 14 -1.79 -24.45 20.81
CA SER A 14 -0.36 -24.46 20.44
C SER A 14 -0.14 -24.01 18.99
N ALA A 15 -0.98 -24.47 18.06
CA ALA A 15 -0.91 -24.09 16.66
C ALA A 15 -1.23 -22.60 16.47
N PHE A 16 -2.28 -22.10 17.14
CA PHE A 16 -2.62 -20.68 17.17
C PHE A 16 -1.46 -19.82 17.67
N ALA A 17 -0.90 -20.17 18.84
CA ALA A 17 0.21 -19.42 19.44
C ALA A 17 1.46 -19.42 18.53
N THR A 18 1.71 -20.54 17.84
CA THR A 18 2.83 -20.68 16.89
C THR A 18 2.63 -19.81 15.65
N ALA A 19 1.43 -19.84 15.06
CA ALA A 19 1.08 -19.02 13.89
C ALA A 19 1.18 -17.52 14.22
N ARG A 20 0.61 -17.10 15.35
CA ARG A 20 0.70 -15.71 15.82
C ARG A 20 2.13 -15.26 16.03
N LYS A 21 2.96 -16.10 16.66
CA LYS A 21 4.39 -15.80 16.89
C LYS A 21 5.18 -15.68 15.58
N ALA A 22 4.88 -16.51 14.58
CA ALA A 22 5.51 -16.42 13.27
C ALA A 22 5.13 -15.12 12.55
N TRP A 23 3.84 -14.80 12.51
CA TRP A 23 3.32 -13.56 11.93
C TRP A 23 3.94 -12.31 12.56
N LEU A 24 3.97 -12.23 13.90
CA LEU A 24 4.56 -11.10 14.62
C LEU A 24 6.03 -10.87 14.27
N ARG A 25 6.81 -11.94 14.10
CA ARG A 25 8.22 -11.83 13.69
C ARG A 25 8.37 -11.34 12.25
N ALA A 26 7.51 -11.79 11.35
CA ALA A 26 7.48 -11.30 9.97
C ALA A 26 7.20 -9.79 9.94
N ARG A 27 6.13 -9.35 10.62
CA ARG A 27 5.75 -7.94 10.72
C ARG A 27 6.82 -7.05 11.33
N VAL A 28 7.48 -7.51 12.41
CA VAL A 28 8.62 -6.79 13.00
C VAL A 28 9.78 -6.66 12.00
N THR A 29 10.01 -7.68 11.18
CA THR A 29 11.08 -7.62 10.18
C THR A 29 10.74 -6.65 9.05
N GLU A 30 9.50 -6.69 8.55
CA GLU A 30 8.99 -5.78 7.51
C GLU A 30 9.05 -4.31 7.97
N LEU A 31 8.56 -4.01 9.18
CA LEU A 31 8.62 -2.66 9.75
C LEU A 31 10.07 -2.20 10.02
N SER A 32 10.96 -3.13 10.42
CA SER A 32 12.39 -2.81 10.56
C SER A 32 13.05 -2.48 9.23
N GLU A 33 12.64 -3.13 8.14
CA GLU A 33 13.14 -2.88 6.79
C GLU A 33 12.58 -1.56 6.25
N ALA A 34 11.30 -1.28 6.48
CA ALA A 34 10.71 0.03 6.17
C ALA A 34 11.47 1.19 6.84
N LEU A 35 11.89 1.04 8.11
CA LEU A 35 12.73 2.07 8.73
C LEU A 35 14.09 2.22 8.04
N SER A 36 14.68 1.13 7.55
CA SER A 36 15.93 1.20 6.80
C SER A 36 15.77 1.95 5.47
N ASP A 37 14.66 1.72 4.79
CA ASP A 37 14.41 2.27 3.45
C ASP A 37 13.97 3.74 3.50
N PHE A 38 13.08 4.08 4.44
CA PHE A 38 12.45 5.40 4.52
C PHE A 38 13.01 6.30 5.64
N GLY A 39 13.76 5.73 6.59
CA GLY A 39 14.40 6.47 7.69
C GLY A 39 15.86 6.08 7.95
N PRO A 40 16.74 6.02 6.93
CA PRO A 40 18.09 5.46 7.04
C PRO A 40 18.96 6.17 8.10
N GLN A 41 18.74 7.47 8.32
CA GLN A 41 19.44 8.25 9.35
C GLN A 41 19.11 7.72 10.75
N LEU A 42 17.82 7.59 11.10
CA LEU A 42 17.40 7.04 12.39
C LEU A 42 17.78 5.56 12.51
N HIS A 43 17.62 4.79 11.43
CA HIS A 43 18.00 3.38 11.39
C HIS A 43 19.46 3.14 11.80
N ALA A 44 20.39 4.01 11.36
CA ALA A 44 21.81 3.91 11.68
C ALA A 44 22.18 4.30 13.12
N LEU A 45 21.34 5.10 13.78
CA LEU A 45 21.59 5.63 15.13
C LEU A 45 20.98 4.76 16.25
N ILE A 46 20.13 3.79 15.89
CA ILE A 46 19.47 2.93 16.88
C ILE A 46 20.49 2.09 17.64
N PRO A 47 20.44 2.10 18.98
CA PRO A 47 21.42 1.41 19.79
C PRO A 47 21.19 -0.10 19.84
N ALA A 48 22.27 -0.85 20.10
CA ALA A 48 22.27 -2.30 20.15
C ALA A 48 21.95 -2.89 21.54
N ASP A 49 21.80 -2.06 22.58
CA ASP A 49 21.74 -2.50 23.99
C ASP A 49 20.32 -2.83 24.49
N LEU A 50 19.30 -2.64 23.65
CA LEU A 50 17.88 -2.76 24.01
C LEU A 50 17.21 -4.08 23.58
N GLY A 51 18.00 -5.11 23.25
CA GLY A 51 17.49 -6.43 22.87
C GLY A 51 17.53 -6.65 21.36
N ASP A 52 16.52 -7.32 20.81
CA ASP A 52 16.42 -7.54 19.36
C ASP A 52 16.37 -6.21 18.60
N GLN A 53 17.42 -5.95 17.81
CA GLN A 53 17.54 -4.71 17.04
C GLN A 53 16.41 -4.51 16.05
N ARG A 54 15.85 -5.57 15.45
CA ARG A 54 14.74 -5.44 14.51
C ARG A 54 13.49 -4.94 15.22
N LEU A 55 13.24 -5.45 16.41
CA LEU A 55 12.11 -5.04 17.24
C LEU A 55 12.25 -3.58 17.69
N VAL A 56 13.45 -3.15 18.09
CA VAL A 56 13.73 -1.76 18.45
C VAL A 56 13.51 -0.83 17.23
N LYS A 57 13.97 -1.24 16.04
CA LYS A 57 13.76 -0.50 14.79
C LYS A 57 12.29 -0.39 14.40
N ALA A 58 11.57 -1.50 14.39
CA ALA A 58 10.13 -1.49 14.16
C ALA A 58 9.39 -0.59 15.17
N LEU A 59 9.79 -0.62 16.45
CA LEU A 59 9.18 0.22 17.49
C LEU A 59 9.43 1.72 17.24
N VAL A 60 10.64 2.11 16.85
CA VAL A 60 10.94 3.52 16.49
C VAL A 60 10.04 3.98 15.35
N LEU A 61 9.91 3.19 14.28
CA LEU A 61 9.04 3.52 13.16
C LEU A 61 7.58 3.68 13.58
N CYS A 62 7.02 2.69 14.30
CA CYS A 62 5.63 2.74 14.75
C CYS A 62 5.37 3.92 15.69
N ARG A 63 6.32 4.26 16.57
CA ARG A 63 6.16 5.44 17.45
C ARG A 63 6.19 6.74 16.68
N VAL A 64 7.09 6.92 15.71
CA VAL A 64 7.11 8.13 14.89
C VAL A 64 5.81 8.27 14.09
N ALA A 65 5.29 7.18 13.51
CA ALA A 65 3.99 7.18 12.84
C ALA A 65 2.84 7.53 13.79
N ALA A 66 2.85 6.98 15.02
CA ALA A 66 1.82 7.26 16.02
C ALA A 66 1.92 8.68 16.60
N ASP A 67 3.13 9.23 16.74
CA ASP A 67 3.37 10.63 17.11
C ASP A 67 2.81 11.56 16.04
N GLU A 68 3.03 11.25 14.75
CA GLU A 68 2.44 12.02 13.66
C GLU A 68 0.91 11.94 13.66
N ALA A 69 0.36 10.74 13.86
CA ALA A 69 -1.08 10.54 14.01
C ALA A 69 -1.66 11.32 15.20
N ARG A 70 -0.91 11.49 16.29
CA ARG A 70 -1.29 12.31 17.45
C ARG A 70 -1.14 13.82 17.24
N VAL A 71 -0.64 14.26 16.08
CA VAL A 71 -0.30 15.66 15.80
C VAL A 71 0.77 16.17 16.78
N GLN A 72 1.71 15.30 17.14
CA GLN A 72 2.77 15.62 18.10
C GLN A 72 3.87 16.46 17.43
N PRO A 73 4.36 17.54 18.06
CA PRO A 73 5.46 18.34 17.53
C PRO A 73 6.72 17.51 17.30
N VAL A 74 7.52 17.87 16.28
CA VAL A 74 8.78 17.18 15.98
C VAL A 74 9.73 17.25 17.17
N ALA A 75 9.76 18.38 17.87
CA ALA A 75 10.59 18.56 19.07
C ALA A 75 10.31 17.52 20.17
N GLU A 76 9.05 17.10 20.36
CA GLU A 76 8.73 16.08 21.37
C GLU A 76 9.14 14.67 20.92
N THR A 77 9.03 14.37 19.62
CA THR A 77 9.55 13.13 19.05
C THR A 77 11.07 13.05 19.20
N VAL A 78 11.76 14.16 18.92
CA VAL A 78 13.21 14.29 19.14
C VAL A 78 13.57 14.08 20.62
N ALA A 79 12.79 14.63 21.55
CA ALA A 79 13.08 14.52 22.98
C ALA A 79 13.13 13.07 23.46
N TRP A 80 12.21 12.20 23.04
CA TRP A 80 12.29 10.78 23.42
C TRP A 80 13.34 10.01 22.60
N LEU A 81 13.62 10.41 21.36
CA LEU A 81 14.72 9.84 20.58
C LEU A 81 16.09 10.16 21.20
N GLU A 82 16.27 11.31 21.83
CA GLU A 82 17.49 11.65 22.58
C GLU A 82 17.66 10.80 23.85
N LEU A 83 16.56 10.36 24.46
CA LEU A 83 16.59 9.39 25.57
C LEU A 83 16.99 7.99 25.07
N LEU A 84 16.61 7.64 23.84
CA LEU A 84 16.90 6.35 23.23
C LEU A 84 18.33 6.28 22.67
N ILE A 85 18.74 7.26 21.87
CA ILE A 85 19.97 7.27 21.09
C ILE A 85 21.12 7.82 21.95
N PRO A 86 22.17 7.03 22.22
CA PRO A 86 23.35 7.50 22.92
C PRO A 86 23.98 8.71 22.22
N HIS A 87 24.17 9.80 22.95
CA HIS A 87 24.65 11.07 22.38
C HIS A 87 23.79 11.62 21.23
N GLY A 88 22.47 11.34 21.24
CA GLY A 88 21.52 11.80 20.21
C GLY A 88 21.60 13.29 19.89
N HIS A 89 21.85 14.14 20.90
CA HIS A 89 22.06 15.59 20.77
C HIS A 89 23.19 16.02 19.80
N ARG A 90 24.06 15.08 19.36
CA ARG A 90 25.12 15.34 18.37
C ARG A 90 24.65 15.18 16.92
N HIS A 91 23.47 14.62 16.72
CA HIS A 91 22.88 14.34 15.42
C HIS A 91 21.71 15.30 15.16
N ASP A 92 21.43 15.59 13.89
CA ASP A 92 20.24 16.34 13.51
C ASP A 92 19.00 15.42 13.50
N LEU A 93 18.55 15.06 14.71
CA LEU A 93 17.39 14.20 14.88
C LEU A 93 16.10 14.88 14.38
N ALA A 94 16.05 16.21 14.37
CA ALA A 94 14.89 16.94 13.88
C ALA A 94 14.74 16.76 12.36
N ASP A 95 15.83 16.90 11.60
CA ASP A 95 15.82 16.61 10.16
C ASP A 95 15.46 15.15 9.88
N ALA A 96 16.05 14.22 10.62
CA ALA A 96 15.78 12.79 10.47
C ALA A 96 14.31 12.43 10.74
N VAL A 97 13.67 13.04 11.74
CA VAL A 97 12.23 12.85 12.03
C VAL A 97 11.36 13.46 10.94
N ARG A 98 11.67 14.68 10.45
CA ARG A 98 10.91 15.30 9.35
C ARG A 98 10.98 14.47 8.08
N GLY A 99 12.18 14.00 7.73
CA GLY A 99 12.39 13.10 6.61
C GLY A 99 11.54 11.84 6.75
N LEU A 100 11.61 11.15 7.89
CA LEU A 100 10.82 9.95 8.11
C LEU A 100 9.30 10.22 8.02
N ARG A 101 8.80 11.28 8.66
CA ARG A 101 7.37 11.66 8.60
C ARG A 101 6.89 11.94 7.19
N SER A 102 7.70 12.63 6.37
CA SER A 102 7.38 12.90 4.95
C SER A 102 7.24 11.62 4.10
N THR A 103 7.95 10.56 4.48
CA THR A 103 7.98 9.29 3.76
C THR A 103 7.05 8.22 4.34
N LEU A 104 6.27 8.50 5.39
CA LEU A 104 5.42 7.47 6.04
C LEU A 104 4.40 6.83 5.09
N ILE A 105 3.82 7.61 4.16
CA ILE A 105 2.92 7.06 3.13
C ILE A 105 3.71 6.25 2.10
N GLU A 106 4.94 6.66 1.77
CA GLU A 106 5.78 5.96 0.79
C GLU A 106 6.16 4.55 1.24
N ALA A 107 6.15 4.30 2.55
CA ALA A 107 6.33 2.97 3.11
C ALA A 107 5.20 2.00 2.78
N GLU A 108 4.04 2.50 2.33
CA GLU A 108 2.88 1.73 1.84
C GLU A 108 2.38 0.65 2.81
N ASP A 109 2.74 0.75 4.09
CA ASP A 109 2.35 -0.21 5.10
C ASP A 109 1.13 0.30 5.87
N PRO A 110 -0.02 -0.43 5.84
CA PRO A 110 -1.23 -0.03 6.54
C PRO A 110 -1.04 0.17 8.04
N ALA A 111 0.01 -0.41 8.63
CA ALA A 111 0.36 -0.20 10.03
C ALA A 111 0.81 1.23 10.36
N LEU A 112 1.25 1.98 9.36
CA LEU A 112 1.79 3.33 9.51
C LEU A 112 0.76 4.42 9.23
N TRP A 113 -0.41 4.07 8.70
CA TRP A 113 -1.51 5.01 8.50
C TRP A 113 -2.02 5.53 9.84
N SER A 114 -2.41 6.81 9.86
CA SER A 114 -2.74 7.54 11.10
C SER A 114 -3.78 6.83 11.97
N TRP A 115 -4.85 6.30 11.37
CA TRP A 115 -5.92 5.58 12.07
C TRP A 115 -5.55 4.16 12.54
N HIS A 116 -4.38 3.64 12.15
CA HIS A 116 -3.85 2.36 12.61
C HIS A 116 -2.60 2.48 13.51
N ALA A 117 -1.81 3.55 13.35
CA ALA A 117 -0.47 3.69 13.89
C ALA A 117 -0.40 3.49 15.41
N ARG A 118 -1.37 4.03 16.16
CA ARG A 118 -1.45 3.87 17.61
C ARG A 118 -1.57 2.40 18.03
N ALA A 119 -2.43 1.64 17.38
CA ALA A 119 -2.67 0.24 17.73
C ALA A 119 -1.44 -0.64 17.44
N TRP A 120 -0.63 -0.25 16.45
CA TRP A 120 0.65 -0.89 16.16
C TRP A 120 1.75 -0.49 17.12
N GLU A 121 1.85 0.80 17.49
CA GLU A 121 2.75 1.24 18.57
C GLU A 121 2.49 0.43 19.85
N GLU A 122 1.23 0.32 20.29
CA GLU A 122 0.85 -0.41 21.50
C GLU A 122 1.28 -1.89 21.44
N LEU A 123 1.05 -2.58 20.32
CA LEU A 123 1.45 -3.97 20.12
C LEU A 123 2.98 -4.14 20.14
N VAL A 124 3.70 -3.32 19.36
CA VAL A 124 5.16 -3.46 19.22
C VAL A 124 5.87 -3.09 20.52
N LEU A 125 5.33 -2.12 21.26
CA LEU A 125 5.83 -1.76 22.59
C LEU A 125 5.60 -2.90 23.59
N ALA A 126 4.41 -3.52 23.60
CA ALA A 126 4.14 -4.70 24.42
C ALA A 126 5.09 -5.87 24.07
N LEU A 127 5.37 -6.09 22.78
CA LEU A 127 6.36 -7.05 22.28
C LEU A 127 7.75 -6.79 22.82
N TRP A 128 8.21 -5.54 22.71
CA TRP A 128 9.51 -5.15 23.24
C TRP A 128 9.57 -5.35 24.75
N ARG A 129 8.55 -4.91 25.51
CA ARG A 129 8.51 -5.05 26.97
C ARG A 129 8.60 -6.52 27.39
N ARG A 130 7.86 -7.42 26.73
CA ARG A 130 7.88 -8.87 27.05
C ARG A 130 9.25 -9.48 26.77
N ASP A 131 9.80 -9.24 25.58
CA ASP A 131 11.10 -9.80 25.19
C ASP A 131 12.21 -9.26 26.10
N ARG A 132 12.15 -7.97 26.41
CA ARG A 132 13.08 -7.32 27.33
C ARG A 132 12.95 -7.87 28.75
N ALA A 133 11.75 -8.05 29.27
CA ALA A 133 11.53 -8.66 30.58
C ALA A 133 12.11 -10.08 30.68
N GLY A 134 12.07 -10.87 29.59
CA GLY A 134 12.70 -12.19 29.53
C GLY A 134 14.23 -12.16 29.63
N THR A 135 14.87 -11.04 29.27
CA THR A 135 16.34 -10.90 29.29
C THR A 135 16.87 -10.20 30.54
N VAL A 136 16.18 -9.17 31.03
CA VAL A 136 16.66 -8.32 32.14
C VAL A 136 15.74 -8.30 33.37
N GLY A 137 14.61 -9.02 33.33
CA GLY A 137 13.57 -9.02 34.36
C GLY A 137 12.56 -7.88 34.20
N SER A 138 11.32 -8.10 34.64
CA SER A 138 10.19 -7.17 34.42
C SER A 138 10.40 -5.78 35.04
N GLY A 139 11.05 -5.70 36.21
CA GLY A 139 11.33 -4.43 36.89
C GLY A 139 12.23 -3.53 36.05
N ARG A 140 13.39 -4.06 35.63
CA ARG A 140 14.34 -3.32 34.79
C ARG A 140 13.77 -2.99 33.40
N ALA A 141 12.99 -3.90 32.79
CA ALA A 141 12.31 -3.61 31.54
C ALA A 141 11.31 -2.45 31.68
N GLY A 142 10.60 -2.36 32.82
CA GLY A 142 9.75 -1.22 33.16
C GLY A 142 10.53 0.08 33.36
N ASP A 143 11.67 0.03 34.07
CA ASP A 143 12.54 1.20 34.24
C ASP A 143 13.10 1.70 32.90
N GLU A 144 13.45 0.78 31.99
CA GLU A 144 13.92 1.11 30.64
C GLU A 144 12.80 1.67 29.74
N LEU A 145 11.53 1.29 29.91
CA LEU A 145 10.40 1.97 29.24
C LEU A 145 10.33 3.46 29.60
N VAL A 146 10.48 3.77 30.88
CA VAL A 146 10.43 5.17 31.33
C VAL A 146 11.69 5.92 30.91
N SER A 147 12.87 5.34 31.17
CA SER A 147 14.15 6.04 31.03
C SER A 147 14.69 6.08 29.60
N ARG A 148 14.41 5.08 28.76
CA ARG A 148 14.91 4.99 27.37
C ARG A 148 13.85 5.35 26.34
N TRP A 149 12.58 5.08 26.64
CA TRP A 149 11.47 5.32 25.72
C TRP A 149 10.57 6.49 26.16
N GLY A 150 10.72 7.03 27.37
CA GLY A 150 9.86 8.13 27.84
C GLY A 150 8.40 7.73 28.07
N VAL A 151 8.11 6.42 28.16
CA VAL A 151 6.74 5.89 28.31
C VAL A 151 6.44 5.72 29.79
N ARG A 152 5.54 6.55 30.34
CA ARG A 152 5.24 6.61 31.78
C ARG A 152 4.07 5.72 32.24
N THR A 153 3.28 5.16 31.33
CA THR A 153 2.00 4.53 31.68
C THR A 153 2.09 3.05 32.04
N ALA A 154 1.28 2.67 33.03
CA ALA A 154 0.96 1.28 33.39
C ALA A 154 0.07 0.57 32.34
N ASP A 155 -0.48 1.32 31.37
CA ASP A 155 -1.39 0.86 30.30
C ASP A 155 -0.72 0.10 29.16
N THR A 156 0.58 -0.17 29.24
CA THR A 156 1.21 -1.11 28.32
C THR A 156 0.78 -2.51 28.73
N ALA A 157 -0.42 -2.90 28.27
CA ALA A 157 -1.00 -4.21 28.50
C ALA A 157 0.08 -5.27 28.27
N GLU A 158 0.23 -6.19 29.23
CA GLU A 158 1.04 -7.38 28.96
C GLU A 158 0.52 -8.02 27.67
N ILE A 159 1.42 -8.60 26.87
CA ILE A 159 0.99 -9.26 25.65
C ILE A 159 0.01 -10.35 26.05
N ALA A 160 -1.25 -10.13 25.70
CA ALA A 160 -2.28 -11.10 25.92
C ALA A 160 -1.85 -12.42 25.25
N HIS A 161 -2.13 -13.51 25.96
CA HIS A 161 -2.20 -14.85 25.43
C HIS A 161 -3.66 -15.09 25.03
N PRO A 162 -4.15 -14.49 23.91
CA PRO A 162 -5.56 -14.57 23.55
C PRO A 162 -6.02 -16.02 23.41
N GLU A 163 -5.12 -16.93 23.03
CA GLU A 163 -5.38 -18.37 22.93
C GLU A 163 -5.76 -19.03 24.26
N ARG A 164 -5.52 -18.37 25.40
CA ARG A 164 -5.84 -18.85 26.75
C ARG A 164 -7.10 -18.22 27.33
N ALA A 165 -7.67 -17.20 26.69
CA ALA A 165 -8.85 -16.50 27.19
C ALA A 165 -10.07 -17.42 27.42
N PRO A 166 -10.33 -18.47 26.60
CA PRO A 166 -11.43 -19.39 26.85
C PRO A 166 -11.34 -20.16 28.17
N HIS A 167 -10.15 -20.28 28.77
CA HIS A 167 -9.98 -21.00 30.04
C HIS A 167 -10.73 -20.33 31.21
N GLU A 168 -11.02 -19.03 31.14
CA GLU A 168 -11.85 -18.36 32.14
C GLU A 168 -13.27 -18.93 32.17
N ASN A 169 -13.73 -19.49 31.05
CA ASN A 169 -15.01 -20.18 30.92
C ASN A 169 -14.89 -21.70 31.11
N GLY A 170 -13.71 -22.22 31.48
CA GLY A 170 -13.44 -23.66 31.53
C GLY A 170 -13.19 -24.32 30.17
N MET A 171 -13.14 -23.53 29.08
CA MET A 171 -12.98 -24.04 27.72
C MET A 171 -11.53 -23.96 27.23
N SER A 172 -11.25 -24.57 26.08
CA SER A 172 -9.99 -24.46 25.34
C SER A 172 -10.26 -23.96 23.93
N LEU A 173 -9.29 -23.28 23.30
CA LEU A 173 -9.39 -22.91 21.90
C LEU A 173 -9.26 -24.17 21.02
N THR A 174 -10.36 -24.52 20.36
CA THR A 174 -10.51 -25.65 19.42
C THR A 174 -11.24 -25.18 18.15
N SER A 175 -11.35 -26.05 17.15
CA SER A 175 -12.25 -25.79 16.02
C SER A 175 -13.72 -26.02 16.41
N LEU A 176 -14.67 -25.47 15.65
CA LEU A 176 -16.11 -25.72 15.88
C LEU A 176 -16.43 -27.23 15.80
N ALA A 177 -15.80 -27.94 14.87
CA ALA A 177 -16.00 -29.38 14.71
C ALA A 177 -15.52 -30.17 15.93
N ASP A 178 -14.34 -29.83 16.47
CA ASP A 178 -13.79 -30.49 17.66
C ASP A 178 -14.62 -30.15 18.90
N TYR A 179 -15.06 -28.89 19.05
CA TYR A 179 -15.94 -28.47 20.14
C TYR A 179 -17.25 -29.28 20.17
N LEU A 180 -17.92 -29.42 19.02
CA LEU A 180 -19.17 -30.17 18.94
C LEU A 180 -18.96 -31.67 19.16
N ALA A 181 -17.78 -32.23 18.83
CA ALA A 181 -17.46 -33.62 19.13
C ALA A 181 -17.29 -33.89 20.63
N ASP A 182 -16.81 -32.91 21.39
CA ASP A 182 -16.57 -33.06 22.83
C ASP A 182 -17.81 -32.68 23.68
N GLU A 183 -18.53 -31.61 23.32
CA GLU A 183 -19.57 -31.00 24.16
C GLU A 183 -21.01 -31.25 23.69
N ALA A 184 -21.24 -31.54 22.41
CA ALA A 184 -22.59 -31.74 21.88
C ALA A 184 -23.01 -33.21 21.88
N GLU A 185 -24.32 -33.46 21.79
CA GLU A 185 -24.82 -34.83 21.59
C GLU A 185 -24.30 -35.43 20.27
N GLU A 186 -24.01 -36.74 20.27
CA GLU A 186 -23.44 -37.45 19.11
C GLU A 186 -24.19 -37.17 17.77
N PRO A 187 -25.54 -37.10 17.73
CA PRO A 187 -26.26 -36.76 16.49
C PRO A 187 -25.96 -35.34 15.97
N HIS A 188 -25.81 -34.36 16.87
CA HIS A 188 -25.49 -32.97 16.52
C HIS A 188 -24.07 -32.87 15.96
N SER A 189 -23.10 -33.51 16.61
CA SER A 189 -21.70 -33.55 16.16
C SER A 189 -21.56 -34.17 14.77
N LEU A 190 -22.16 -35.35 14.55
CA LEU A 190 -22.11 -36.04 13.26
C LEU A 190 -22.78 -35.22 12.14
N LEU A 191 -23.90 -34.56 12.44
CA LEU A 191 -24.56 -33.70 11.46
C LEU A 191 -23.70 -32.48 11.13
N ALA A 192 -23.16 -31.78 12.13
CA ALA A 192 -22.30 -30.62 11.91
C ALA A 192 -21.07 -30.98 11.07
N GLN A 193 -20.39 -32.08 11.38
CA GLN A 193 -19.27 -32.57 10.60
C GLN A 193 -19.67 -32.89 9.16
N ALA A 194 -20.82 -33.55 8.96
CA ALA A 194 -21.33 -33.85 7.64
C ALA A 194 -21.66 -32.59 6.84
N VAL A 195 -22.23 -31.55 7.47
CA VAL A 195 -22.57 -30.26 6.84
C VAL A 195 -21.31 -29.49 6.46
N LEU A 196 -20.37 -29.32 7.38
CA LEU A 196 -19.11 -28.60 7.12
C LEU A 196 -18.24 -29.30 6.08
N SER A 197 -18.37 -30.62 5.93
CA SER A 197 -17.68 -31.40 4.90
C SER A 197 -18.39 -31.40 3.54
N GLN A 198 -19.57 -30.79 3.40
CA GLN A 198 -20.25 -30.71 2.10
C GLN A 198 -19.43 -29.86 1.14
N PRO A 199 -19.20 -30.29 -0.12
CA PRO A 199 -18.39 -29.55 -1.07
C PRO A 199 -18.85 -28.10 -1.28
N SER A 200 -20.16 -27.85 -1.30
CA SER A 200 -20.71 -26.50 -1.47
C SER A 200 -20.46 -25.58 -0.27
N VAL A 201 -20.45 -26.13 0.95
CA VAL A 201 -20.20 -25.36 2.18
C VAL A 201 -18.71 -25.09 2.31
N ALA A 202 -17.88 -26.12 2.11
CA ALA A 202 -16.42 -25.98 2.09
C ALA A 202 -15.96 -24.95 1.04
N GLU A 203 -16.50 -25.02 -0.18
CA GLU A 203 -16.20 -24.05 -1.24
C GLU A 203 -16.66 -22.63 -0.89
N ALA A 204 -17.80 -22.46 -0.21
CA ALA A 204 -18.28 -21.15 0.25
C ALA A 204 -17.35 -20.54 1.32
N ILE A 205 -16.88 -21.36 2.26
CA ILE A 205 -15.92 -20.96 3.30
C ILE A 205 -14.58 -20.59 2.66
N GLU A 206 -14.04 -21.44 1.78
CA GLU A 206 -12.77 -21.19 1.08
C GLU A 206 -12.81 -19.90 0.25
N ASN A 207 -13.90 -19.69 -0.52
CA ASN A 207 -14.08 -18.48 -1.31
C ASN A 207 -14.17 -17.23 -0.43
N SER A 208 -14.89 -17.30 0.69
CA SER A 208 -14.99 -16.18 1.63
C SER A 208 -13.64 -15.87 2.29
N LEU A 209 -12.90 -16.91 2.70
CA LEU A 209 -11.59 -16.77 3.33
C LEU A 209 -10.56 -16.17 2.35
N ALA A 210 -10.63 -16.56 1.07
CA ALA A 210 -9.77 -15.99 0.03
C ALA A 210 -9.95 -14.48 -0.13
N VAL A 211 -11.14 -13.93 0.14
CA VAL A 211 -11.37 -12.49 0.14
C VAL A 211 -10.84 -11.84 1.43
N HIS A 212 -10.89 -12.54 2.56
CA HIS A 212 -10.44 -12.03 3.85
C HIS A 212 -8.91 -11.89 3.93
N GLU A 213 -8.16 -12.75 3.24
CA GLU A 213 -6.70 -12.82 3.34
C GLU A 213 -5.96 -11.50 3.11
N GLU A 214 -6.40 -10.70 2.14
CA GLU A 214 -5.77 -9.42 1.85
C GLU A 214 -5.86 -8.47 3.04
N GLY A 215 -6.99 -8.46 3.75
CA GLY A 215 -7.20 -7.67 4.96
C GLY A 215 -6.50 -8.23 6.20
N LEU A 216 -6.21 -9.53 6.23
CA LEU A 216 -5.60 -10.21 7.40
C LEU A 216 -4.08 -10.15 7.45
N GLN A 217 -3.41 -9.63 6.40
CA GLN A 217 -1.94 -9.49 6.35
C GLN A 217 -1.19 -10.79 6.71
N ASN A 218 -1.68 -11.95 6.23
CA ASN A 218 -1.13 -13.29 6.48
C ASN A 218 -1.07 -13.69 7.96
N ALA A 219 -1.92 -13.09 8.79
CA ALA A 219 -2.08 -13.50 10.17
C ALA A 219 -2.82 -14.85 10.22
N GLY A 220 -2.09 -15.97 10.11
CA GLY A 220 -2.68 -17.32 10.08
C GLY A 220 -3.55 -17.65 11.31
N HIS A 221 -3.24 -17.06 12.47
CA HIS A 221 -4.07 -17.17 13.68
C HIS A 221 -5.38 -16.37 13.56
N LEU A 222 -5.41 -15.24 12.85
CA LEU A 222 -6.64 -14.50 12.57
C LEU A 222 -7.43 -15.15 11.43
N ALA A 223 -6.75 -15.74 10.43
CA ALA A 223 -7.38 -16.51 9.37
C ALA A 223 -8.14 -17.71 9.96
N PHE A 224 -7.59 -18.36 10.98
CA PHE A 224 -8.30 -19.36 11.75
C PHE A 224 -9.56 -18.82 12.42
N LEU A 225 -9.48 -17.69 13.13
CA LEU A 225 -10.68 -17.11 13.75
C LEU A 225 -11.74 -16.74 12.71
N ALA A 226 -11.32 -16.17 11.58
CA ALA A 226 -12.21 -15.84 10.48
C ALA A 226 -12.85 -17.10 9.87
N GLU A 227 -12.09 -18.18 9.70
CA GLU A 227 -12.59 -19.48 9.27
C GLU A 227 -13.61 -20.05 10.26
N GLN A 228 -13.35 -19.99 11.57
CA GLN A 228 -14.30 -20.49 12.56
C GLN A 228 -15.60 -19.66 12.60
N GLN A 229 -15.52 -18.34 12.41
CA GLN A 229 -16.71 -17.48 12.23
C GLN A 229 -17.47 -17.84 10.95
N LEU A 230 -16.78 -18.21 9.87
CA LEU A 230 -17.43 -18.69 8.64
C LEU A 230 -18.10 -20.05 8.85
N CYS A 231 -17.45 -20.99 9.53
CA CYS A 231 -18.03 -22.30 9.84
C CYS A 231 -19.33 -22.16 10.64
N GLU A 232 -19.34 -21.31 11.68
CA GLU A 232 -20.54 -21.03 12.48
C GLU A 232 -21.66 -20.43 11.62
N ARG A 233 -21.35 -19.39 10.84
CA ARG A 233 -22.32 -18.73 9.96
C ARG A 233 -22.91 -19.65 8.89
N GLU A 234 -22.07 -20.44 8.21
CA GLU A 234 -22.54 -21.36 7.17
C GLU A 234 -23.34 -22.54 7.75
N LEU A 235 -23.00 -23.00 8.96
CA LEU A 235 -23.79 -23.98 9.69
C LEU A 235 -25.17 -23.41 10.06
N ALA A 236 -25.22 -22.19 10.59
CA ALA A 236 -26.46 -21.48 10.91
C ALA A 236 -27.35 -21.29 9.68
N ALA A 237 -26.78 -20.76 8.58
CA ALA A 237 -27.50 -20.57 7.32
C ALA A 237 -28.03 -21.89 6.74
N TRP A 238 -27.29 -22.99 6.92
CA TRP A 238 -27.75 -24.31 6.54
C TRP A 238 -28.93 -24.78 7.40
N CYS A 239 -28.84 -24.63 8.73
CA CYS A 239 -29.93 -24.97 9.66
C CYS A 239 -31.22 -24.21 9.32
N ASP A 240 -31.16 -22.89 9.15
CA ASP A 240 -32.31 -22.04 8.79
C ASP A 240 -32.98 -22.53 7.50
N LYS A 241 -32.17 -22.84 6.49
CA LYS A 241 -32.66 -23.32 5.20
C LYS A 241 -33.40 -24.66 5.33
N GLN A 242 -32.89 -25.60 6.15
CA GLN A 242 -33.55 -26.89 6.34
C GLN A 242 -34.78 -26.81 7.26
N ALA A 243 -34.76 -25.92 8.26
CA ALA A 243 -35.88 -25.68 9.15
C ALA A 243 -37.11 -25.15 8.39
N SER A 244 -36.92 -24.27 7.39
CA SER A 244 -38.00 -23.64 6.61
C SER A 244 -38.93 -24.59 5.82
N GLY A 245 -38.62 -25.89 5.76
CA GLY A 245 -39.46 -26.94 5.17
C GLY A 245 -39.55 -28.22 6.01
N GLY A 246 -39.13 -28.15 7.28
CA GLY A 246 -39.04 -29.28 8.20
C GLY A 246 -40.34 -29.62 8.91
N SER A 247 -40.31 -30.72 9.67
CA SER A 247 -41.33 -30.97 10.71
C SER A 247 -40.96 -30.23 11.99
N PRO A 248 -41.89 -29.99 12.94
CA PRO A 248 -41.56 -29.31 14.20
C PRO A 248 -40.41 -29.98 14.97
N ALA A 249 -40.35 -31.31 14.97
CA ALA A 249 -39.24 -32.05 15.60
C ALA A 249 -37.88 -31.83 14.89
N THR A 250 -37.91 -31.50 13.59
CA THR A 250 -36.71 -31.14 12.82
C THR A 250 -36.28 -29.72 13.13
N GLU A 251 -37.24 -28.79 13.25
CA GLU A 251 -36.99 -27.41 13.66
C GLU A 251 -36.37 -27.36 15.06
N ASP A 252 -36.94 -28.09 16.03
CA ASP A 252 -36.42 -28.19 17.40
C ASP A 252 -34.98 -28.74 17.41
N PHE A 253 -34.72 -29.85 16.70
CA PHE A 253 -33.38 -30.46 16.61
C PHE A 253 -32.33 -29.53 15.97
N LEU A 254 -32.69 -28.80 14.91
CA LEU A 254 -31.78 -27.85 14.26
C LEU A 254 -31.53 -26.62 15.12
N THR A 255 -32.52 -26.23 15.94
CA THR A 255 -32.38 -25.15 16.93
C THR A 255 -31.38 -25.52 18.00
N GLU A 256 -31.44 -26.73 18.57
CA GLU A 256 -30.46 -27.20 19.56
C GLU A 256 -29.02 -27.24 19.01
N LEU A 257 -28.86 -27.64 17.74
CA LEU A 257 -27.57 -27.59 17.05
C LEU A 257 -27.06 -26.15 16.88
N TYR A 258 -27.93 -25.23 16.51
CA TYR A 258 -27.59 -23.81 16.37
C TYR A 258 -27.20 -23.20 17.73
N GLU A 259 -27.96 -23.46 18.80
CA GLU A 259 -27.64 -23.02 20.16
C GLU A 259 -26.26 -23.53 20.63
N SER A 260 -25.89 -24.75 20.24
CA SER A 260 -24.56 -25.31 20.52
C SER A 260 -23.44 -24.56 19.78
N ALA A 261 -23.66 -24.16 18.52
CA ALA A 261 -22.72 -23.36 17.75
C ALA A 261 -22.59 -21.92 18.26
N GLU A 262 -23.71 -21.32 18.69
CA GLU A 262 -23.74 -19.98 19.31
C GLU A 262 -23.00 -20.00 20.66
N THR A 263 -23.19 -21.07 21.45
CA THR A 263 -22.44 -21.30 22.69
C THR A 263 -20.93 -21.40 22.44
N TYR A 264 -20.51 -22.04 21.35
CA TYR A 264 -19.10 -22.06 20.94
C TYR A 264 -18.57 -20.65 20.62
N ALA A 265 -19.33 -19.85 19.86
CA ALA A 265 -18.93 -18.48 19.55
C ALA A 265 -18.75 -17.65 20.85
N ASP A 266 -19.72 -17.71 21.75
CA ASP A 266 -19.75 -16.94 23.01
C ASP A 266 -18.67 -17.38 24.01
N GLN A 267 -18.45 -18.69 24.15
CA GLN A 267 -17.56 -19.23 25.19
C GLN A 267 -16.13 -19.47 24.71
N VAL A 268 -15.90 -19.58 23.40
CA VAL A 268 -14.58 -19.87 22.81
C VAL A 268 -14.07 -18.74 21.92
N LEU A 269 -14.79 -18.34 20.87
CA LEU A 269 -14.27 -17.35 19.91
C LEU A 269 -14.22 -15.93 20.47
N ASP A 270 -15.31 -15.46 21.05
CA ASP A 270 -15.46 -14.09 21.54
C ASP A 270 -14.47 -13.73 22.65
N PRO A 271 -14.16 -14.61 23.63
CA PRO A 271 -13.09 -14.38 24.58
C PRO A 271 -11.73 -14.17 23.91
N VAL A 272 -11.40 -14.97 22.89
CA VAL A 272 -10.14 -14.85 22.13
C VAL A 272 -10.10 -13.51 21.39
N ILE A 273 -11.17 -13.16 20.67
CA ILE A 273 -11.28 -11.91 19.89
C ILE A 273 -11.23 -10.68 20.82
N ARG A 274 -11.86 -10.74 21.99
CA ARG A 274 -11.77 -9.69 23.02
C ARG A 274 -10.36 -9.57 23.58
N ALA A 275 -9.64 -10.68 23.76
CA ALA A 275 -8.26 -10.68 24.25
C ALA A 275 -7.21 -10.26 23.20
N LEU A 276 -7.57 -10.18 21.91
CA LEU A 276 -6.65 -9.69 20.88
C LEU A 276 -6.25 -8.22 21.12
N PRO A 277 -4.97 -7.85 20.91
CA PRO A 277 -4.53 -6.47 20.80
C PRO A 277 -5.33 -5.66 19.77
N GLY A 278 -5.36 -4.34 19.95
CA GLY A 278 -6.17 -3.43 19.12
C GLY A 278 -5.94 -3.61 17.62
N CYS A 279 -4.68 -3.70 17.16
CA CYS A 279 -4.36 -3.86 15.75
C CYS A 279 -4.79 -5.21 15.19
N GLU A 280 -4.58 -6.33 15.91
CA GLU A 280 -5.04 -7.66 15.52
C GLU A 280 -6.57 -7.71 15.41
N ARG A 281 -7.28 -7.08 16.36
CA ARG A 281 -8.74 -6.98 16.33
C ARG A 281 -9.22 -6.12 15.16
N THR A 282 -8.53 -5.02 14.85
CA THR A 282 -8.83 -4.17 13.70
C THR A 282 -8.63 -4.94 12.39
N LEU A 283 -7.52 -5.65 12.22
CA LEU A 283 -7.27 -6.50 11.04
C LEU A 283 -8.37 -7.54 10.85
N LEU A 284 -8.73 -8.27 11.91
CA LEU A 284 -9.79 -9.26 11.86
C LEU A 284 -11.12 -8.63 11.43
N ARG A 285 -11.52 -7.52 12.06
CA ARG A 285 -12.79 -6.83 11.73
C ARG A 285 -12.78 -6.22 10.33
N THR A 286 -11.66 -5.65 9.88
CA THR A 286 -11.53 -5.11 8.52
C THR A 286 -11.65 -6.21 7.48
N ALA A 287 -11.11 -7.40 7.76
CA ALA A 287 -11.23 -8.53 6.87
C ALA A 287 -12.64 -9.13 6.86
N THR A 288 -13.29 -9.29 8.02
CA THR A 288 -14.56 -10.03 8.12
C THR A 288 -15.82 -9.18 7.91
N GLN A 289 -15.75 -7.86 8.07
CA GLN A 289 -16.90 -6.95 7.89
C GLN A 289 -16.84 -6.25 6.52
N PRO A 290 -17.82 -6.46 5.61
CA PRO A 290 -17.82 -5.88 4.27
C PRO A 290 -17.64 -4.36 4.25
N ASP A 291 -18.40 -3.63 5.07
CA ASP A 291 -18.33 -2.16 5.13
C ASP A 291 -16.95 -1.66 5.55
N ARG A 292 -16.26 -2.39 6.45
CA ARG A 292 -14.91 -2.02 6.88
C ARG A 292 -13.90 -2.30 5.79
N ARG A 293 -14.06 -3.41 5.08
CA ARG A 293 -13.22 -3.77 3.95
C ARG A 293 -13.31 -2.70 2.85
N ALA A 294 -14.53 -2.32 2.48
CA ALA A 294 -14.79 -1.28 1.48
C ALA A 294 -14.14 0.05 1.90
N ARG A 295 -14.35 0.51 3.14
CA ARG A 295 -13.70 1.74 3.65
C ARG A 295 -12.18 1.67 3.56
N ASN A 296 -11.58 0.55 3.95
CA ASN A 296 -10.13 0.36 3.87
C ASN A 296 -9.62 0.33 2.42
N GLU A 297 -10.40 -0.24 1.49
CA GLU A 297 -10.06 -0.26 0.06
C GLU A 297 -10.06 1.16 -0.55
N TYR A 298 -11.09 1.96 -0.28
CA TYR A 298 -11.18 3.36 -0.70
C TYR A 298 -10.07 4.21 -0.08
N LEU A 299 -9.90 4.16 1.25
CA LEU A 299 -8.87 4.96 1.93
C LEU A 299 -7.47 4.64 1.43
N SER A 300 -7.17 3.37 1.24
CA SER A 300 -5.88 2.97 0.71
C SER A 300 -5.68 3.41 -0.74
N GLU A 301 -6.74 3.53 -1.54
CA GLU A 301 -6.64 4.06 -2.91
C GLU A 301 -6.49 5.58 -2.90
N PHE A 302 -7.21 6.23 -2.01
CA PHE A 302 -7.13 7.67 -1.81
C PHE A 302 -5.72 8.10 -1.39
N LEU A 303 -5.08 7.39 -0.45
CA LEU A 303 -3.71 7.70 -0.03
C LEU A 303 -2.67 7.58 -1.16
N ASP A 304 -2.94 6.79 -2.20
CA ASP A 304 -2.09 6.74 -3.41
C ASP A 304 -2.26 8.00 -4.30
N CYS A 305 -3.38 8.71 -4.15
CA CYS A 305 -3.68 9.95 -4.87
C CYS A 305 -3.14 11.19 -4.14
N VAL A 306 -3.10 11.16 -2.81
CA VAL A 306 -2.61 12.28 -1.98
C VAL A 306 -1.15 12.61 -2.33
N ALA A 307 -0.88 13.89 -2.59
CA ALA A 307 0.46 14.37 -2.86
C ALA A 307 1.37 14.18 -1.63
N THR A 308 2.57 13.64 -1.85
CA THR A 308 3.58 13.54 -0.80
C THR A 308 3.98 14.93 -0.34
N SER A 309 3.75 15.25 0.93
CA SER A 309 4.12 16.56 1.48
C SER A 309 5.65 16.66 1.63
N SER A 310 6.20 17.85 1.39
CA SER A 310 7.62 18.15 1.58
C SER A 310 8.02 18.00 3.06
N PRO A 311 9.27 17.60 3.39
CA PRO A 311 9.78 17.62 4.77
C PRO A 311 9.59 18.96 5.50
N SER A 312 9.47 20.08 4.77
CA SER A 312 9.15 21.40 5.32
C SER A 312 7.79 21.48 6.02
N ALA A 313 6.82 20.63 5.66
CA ALA A 313 5.50 20.59 6.27
C ALA A 313 5.50 20.12 7.74
N TRP A 314 6.64 19.60 8.21
CA TRP A 314 6.88 19.19 9.59
C TRP A 314 7.84 20.13 10.33
N GLN A 315 7.99 21.37 9.86
CA GLN A 315 8.75 22.38 10.59
C GLN A 315 7.89 23.01 11.69
N ASP A 316 8.20 22.70 12.95
CA ASP A 316 7.48 23.24 14.11
C ASP A 316 7.48 24.78 14.07
N GLY A 317 6.28 25.38 14.03
CA GLY A 317 6.10 26.83 14.07
C GLY A 317 6.41 27.57 12.76
N ALA A 318 6.66 26.87 11.66
CA ALA A 318 6.75 27.47 10.32
C ALA A 318 5.60 26.97 9.44
N LEU A 319 5.10 27.84 8.57
CA LEU A 319 4.11 27.45 7.57
C LEU A 319 4.84 26.86 6.36
N ASP A 320 4.32 25.76 5.82
CA ASP A 320 4.84 25.21 4.58
C ASP A 320 4.61 26.21 3.42
N PRO A 321 5.60 26.42 2.53
CA PRO A 321 5.45 27.36 1.42
C PRO A 321 4.23 27.08 0.52
N SER A 322 3.91 25.81 0.24
CA SER A 322 2.77 25.49 -0.63
C SER A 322 1.45 25.84 0.05
N VAL A 323 1.36 25.64 1.37
CA VAL A 323 0.19 26.02 2.17
C VAL A 323 0.08 27.54 2.28
N ALA A 324 1.20 28.27 2.31
CA ALA A 324 1.18 29.73 2.31
C ALA A 324 0.64 30.30 0.98
N GLU A 325 0.96 29.67 -0.15
CA GLU A 325 0.42 30.00 -1.47
C GLU A 325 -1.07 29.66 -1.56
N GLU A 326 -1.47 28.48 -1.10
CA GLU A 326 -2.87 28.05 -1.01
C GLU A 326 -3.70 28.99 -0.13
N ALA A 327 -3.18 29.38 1.04
CA ALA A 327 -3.81 30.35 1.93
C ALA A 327 -4.04 31.71 1.25
N ALA A 328 -3.11 32.15 0.40
CA ALA A 328 -3.27 33.38 -0.37
C ALA A 328 -4.41 33.25 -1.40
N ALA A 329 -4.51 32.11 -2.09
CA ALA A 329 -5.59 31.85 -3.05
C ALA A 329 -6.98 31.81 -2.38
N HIS A 330 -7.12 31.09 -1.26
CA HIS A 330 -8.38 31.09 -0.48
C HIS A 330 -8.74 32.49 0.04
N HIS A 331 -7.75 33.23 0.56
CA HIS A 331 -7.98 34.59 1.04
C HIS A 331 -8.50 35.52 -0.06
N VAL A 332 -8.00 35.38 -1.31
CA VAL A 332 -8.49 36.15 -2.46
C VAL A 332 -9.96 35.81 -2.77
N ARG A 333 -10.35 34.54 -2.68
CA ARG A 333 -11.75 34.08 -2.83
C ARG A 333 -12.67 34.44 -1.66
N GLY A 334 -12.11 35.00 -0.58
CA GLY A 334 -12.85 35.31 0.65
C GLY A 334 -13.16 34.08 1.51
N GLU A 335 -12.48 32.97 1.25
CA GLU A 335 -12.58 31.73 2.01
C GLU A 335 -11.56 31.74 3.15
N LEU A 336 -12.03 31.49 4.37
CA LEU A 336 -11.19 31.53 5.56
C LEU A 336 -10.83 30.13 6.08
N THR A 337 -11.41 29.08 5.51
CA THR A 337 -11.28 27.70 5.98
C THR A 337 -11.26 26.74 4.82
N TRP A 338 -10.43 25.71 4.92
CA TRP A 338 -10.40 24.57 4.01
C TRP A 338 -9.83 23.34 4.74
N HIS A 339 -9.93 22.19 4.10
CA HIS A 339 -9.40 20.93 4.59
C HIS A 339 -8.50 20.28 3.52
N ALA A 340 -7.58 19.44 3.98
CA ALA A 340 -6.69 18.66 3.13
C ALA A 340 -6.13 17.46 3.91
N MET A 341 -5.17 16.75 3.29
CA MET A 341 -4.37 15.71 3.93
C MET A 341 -2.90 16.10 4.06
N ARG A 342 -2.27 15.79 5.20
CA ARG A 342 -0.82 15.79 5.38
C ARG A 342 -0.36 14.38 5.67
N GLY A 343 0.23 13.73 4.67
CA GLY A 343 0.35 12.28 4.70
C GLY A 343 -1.05 11.66 4.90
N SER A 344 -1.20 10.77 5.87
CA SER A 344 -2.50 10.17 6.20
C SER A 344 -3.28 10.95 7.27
N VAL A 345 -2.81 12.12 7.69
CA VAL A 345 -3.45 12.92 8.74
C VAL A 345 -4.34 14.00 8.10
N PRO A 346 -5.65 14.01 8.39
CA PRO A 346 -6.54 15.10 7.99
C PRO A 346 -6.11 16.42 8.64
N VAL A 347 -6.09 17.48 7.84
CA VAL A 347 -5.69 18.83 8.26
C VAL A 347 -6.81 19.81 7.95
N TRP A 348 -7.08 20.69 8.90
CA TRP A 348 -7.95 21.84 8.75
C TRP A 348 -7.13 23.10 8.87
N TYR A 349 -7.35 24.03 7.96
CA TYR A 349 -6.70 25.33 7.98
C TYR A 349 -7.74 26.42 8.26
N HIS A 350 -7.34 27.41 9.05
CA HIS A 350 -8.19 28.57 9.32
C HIS A 350 -7.40 29.88 9.35
N ILE A 351 -7.78 30.85 8.53
CA ILE A 351 -7.20 32.19 8.49
C ILE A 351 -7.85 33.05 9.57
N VAL A 352 -7.04 33.47 10.54
CA VAL A 352 -7.42 34.39 11.61
C VAL A 352 -7.40 35.83 11.08
N THR A 353 -8.55 36.50 11.16
CA THR A 353 -8.74 37.84 10.60
C THR A 353 -8.81 38.94 11.65
N SER A 354 -9.21 38.61 12.89
CA SER A 354 -9.40 39.59 13.96
C SER A 354 -8.52 39.34 15.19
N PRO A 355 -8.20 40.38 16.00
CA PRO A 355 -7.51 40.20 17.27
C PRO A 355 -8.27 39.31 18.26
N GLN A 356 -9.61 39.29 18.18
CA GLN A 356 -10.45 38.47 19.03
C GLN A 356 -10.37 36.99 18.63
N GLU A 357 -10.43 36.69 17.32
CA GLU A 357 -10.17 35.35 16.79
C GLU A 357 -8.75 34.90 17.12
N ARG A 358 -7.76 35.79 17.04
CA ARG A 358 -6.38 35.45 17.43
C ARG A 358 -6.29 35.02 18.89
N ALA A 359 -6.98 35.72 19.79
CA ALA A 359 -7.03 35.33 21.20
C ALA A 359 -7.75 33.99 21.39
N ALA A 360 -8.85 33.76 20.66
CA ALA A 360 -9.61 32.50 20.70
C ALA A 360 -8.78 31.33 20.15
N ALA A 361 -8.14 31.48 18.99
CA ALA A 361 -7.24 30.49 18.38
C ALA A 361 -6.07 30.09 19.31
N LEU A 362 -5.53 31.05 20.07
CA LEU A 362 -4.49 30.79 21.07
C LEU A 362 -5.03 30.12 22.35
N ALA A 363 -6.30 30.34 22.68
CA ALA A 363 -6.96 29.75 23.85
C ALA A 363 -7.62 28.39 23.56
N PHE A 364 -7.90 28.07 22.30
CA PHE A 364 -8.59 26.85 21.88
C PHE A 364 -7.87 25.59 22.41
N SER A 365 -8.57 24.73 23.12
CA SER A 365 -8.00 23.55 23.75
C SER A 365 -7.81 22.40 22.77
N GLY A 366 -8.61 22.36 21.69
CA GLY A 366 -8.68 21.24 20.77
C GLY A 366 -9.75 20.22 21.12
N ALA A 367 -10.50 20.42 22.21
CA ALA A 367 -11.65 19.60 22.55
C ALA A 367 -12.75 19.72 21.48
N ALA A 368 -13.55 18.65 21.33
CA ALA A 368 -14.67 18.64 20.41
C ALA A 368 -15.69 19.72 20.82
N SER A 369 -15.84 20.76 20.00
CA SER A 369 -16.73 21.89 20.26
C SER A 369 -17.57 22.19 19.03
N SER A 370 -18.89 21.99 19.12
CA SER A 370 -19.82 22.30 18.02
C SER A 370 -20.08 23.80 17.84
N SER A 371 -19.78 24.60 18.87
CA SER A 371 -19.88 26.05 18.81
C SER A 371 -18.64 26.68 18.16
N ALA A 372 -17.46 26.07 18.32
CA ALA A 372 -16.23 26.53 17.69
C ALA A 372 -16.00 25.98 16.28
N ILE A 373 -16.30 24.69 16.04
CA ILE A 373 -16.07 24.02 14.76
C ILE A 373 -17.38 23.40 14.26
N ARG A 374 -17.79 23.80 13.06
CA ARG A 374 -19.02 23.32 12.41
C ARG A 374 -18.64 22.60 11.11
N VAL A 375 -18.80 21.28 11.09
CA VAL A 375 -18.57 20.45 9.92
C VAL A 375 -19.90 20.22 9.20
N HIS A 376 -19.99 20.71 7.98
CA HIS A 376 -21.12 20.54 7.08
C HIS A 376 -20.77 19.44 6.07
N ALA A 377 -21.20 18.22 6.36
CA ALA A 377 -21.10 17.11 5.41
C ALA A 377 -22.46 16.96 4.70
N ASP A 378 -22.50 17.17 3.37
CA ASP A 378 -23.72 17.06 2.55
C ASP A 378 -24.13 15.60 2.29
N VAL A 379 -23.98 14.77 3.30
CA VAL A 379 -24.10 13.33 3.25
C VAL A 379 -25.41 12.92 3.92
N VAL A 380 -26.03 11.81 3.49
CA VAL A 380 -27.25 11.30 4.12
C VAL A 380 -26.89 10.74 5.50
N ILE A 381 -26.81 11.62 6.49
CA ILE A 381 -26.70 11.25 7.88
C ILE A 381 -28.08 10.78 8.29
N ALA A 382 -28.21 9.50 8.63
CA ALA A 382 -29.41 9.01 9.29
C ALA A 382 -29.45 9.59 10.72
N ARG A 383 -29.72 10.90 10.84
CA ARG A 383 -30.11 11.49 12.11
C ARG A 383 -31.41 10.80 12.46
N GLN A 384 -31.34 9.86 13.40
CA GLN A 384 -32.46 9.62 14.27
C GLN A 384 -32.67 10.97 14.95
N GLU A 385 -33.63 11.77 14.45
CA GLU A 385 -34.07 12.97 15.15
C GLU A 385 -34.36 12.51 16.57
N ALA A 386 -33.47 12.88 17.51
CA ALA A 386 -33.78 12.72 18.90
C ALA A 386 -35.05 13.56 19.10
N LEU A 387 -36.17 12.90 19.37
CA LEU A 387 -37.49 13.47 19.62
C LEU A 387 -37.52 14.50 20.78
N PHE A 388 -36.35 14.89 21.29
CA PHE A 388 -36.09 15.74 22.44
C PHE A 388 -35.02 16.83 22.16
N GLU A 389 -34.65 17.08 20.91
CA GLU A 389 -33.79 18.22 20.54
C GLU A 389 -34.58 19.53 20.78
N GLY A 390 -34.46 20.05 22.01
CA GLY A 390 -35.25 21.17 22.54
C GLY A 390 -35.75 20.99 23.99
N LEU A 391 -35.62 19.80 24.58
CA LEU A 391 -36.07 19.51 25.95
C LEU A 391 -34.94 19.38 26.97
N GLY A 392 -33.67 19.47 26.57
CA GLY A 392 -32.52 19.52 27.48
C GLY A 392 -32.35 18.26 28.34
N LEU A 393 -32.66 17.07 27.79
CA LEU A 393 -32.73 15.82 28.56
C LEU A 393 -31.78 14.69 28.11
N ASP A 394 -30.86 14.91 27.16
CA ASP A 394 -29.86 13.90 26.78
C ASP A 394 -28.41 14.42 26.95
N GLY A 395 -27.67 13.82 27.90
CA GLY A 395 -26.20 13.95 28.07
C GLY A 395 -25.71 15.07 29.00
N PRO A 396 -24.62 14.89 29.76
CA PRO A 396 -24.29 15.76 30.88
C PRO A 396 -23.96 17.19 30.42
N VAL A 397 -24.66 18.14 31.04
CA VAL A 397 -24.33 19.55 31.12
C VAL A 397 -22.99 19.66 31.87
N ASP A 398 -21.87 19.77 31.15
CA ASP A 398 -20.56 20.33 31.57
C ASP A 398 -19.39 19.77 30.71
N GLU A 399 -19.54 19.62 29.39
CA GLU A 399 -18.35 19.62 28.52
C GLU A 399 -17.91 21.09 28.35
N PRO A 400 -16.68 21.47 28.75
CA PRO A 400 -16.22 22.83 28.55
C PRO A 400 -16.11 23.09 27.04
N GLU A 401 -17.14 23.73 26.47
CA GLU A 401 -17.08 24.17 25.09
C GLU A 401 -16.10 25.33 25.00
N ASP A 402 -15.04 25.12 24.22
CA ASP A 402 -14.16 26.22 23.83
C ASP A 402 -14.98 27.27 23.10
N TRP A 403 -14.88 28.51 23.57
CA TRP A 403 -15.52 29.65 22.95
C TRP A 403 -14.69 30.15 21.74
N TYR A 404 -15.36 30.37 20.62
CA TYR A 404 -14.79 30.99 19.42
C TYR A 404 -15.76 32.07 18.88
N PRO A 405 -15.29 33.20 18.32
CA PRO A 405 -16.16 34.22 17.74
C PRO A 405 -17.06 33.68 16.64
N GLU A 406 -18.33 34.12 16.58
CA GLU A 406 -19.23 33.77 15.47
C GLU A 406 -18.69 34.31 14.13
N PRO A 407 -18.77 33.52 13.03
CA PRO A 407 -19.47 32.24 12.90
C PRO A 407 -18.67 31.00 13.39
N GLY A 408 -17.42 31.12 13.83
CA GLY A 408 -16.58 29.96 14.12
C GLY A 408 -15.85 29.46 12.89
N ILE A 409 -15.35 28.22 12.98
CA ILE A 409 -14.64 27.53 11.91
C ILE A 409 -15.65 26.64 11.19
N GLU A 410 -16.01 27.00 9.96
CA GLU A 410 -16.94 26.22 9.13
C GLU A 410 -16.16 25.39 8.11
N LEU A 411 -16.35 24.07 8.11
CA LEU A 411 -15.71 23.13 7.18
C LEU A 411 -16.79 22.44 6.36
N ARG A 412 -16.60 22.29 5.06
CA ARG A 412 -17.62 21.76 4.14
C ARG A 412 -17.08 20.56 3.39
N TYR A 413 -17.78 19.44 3.46
CA TYR A 413 -17.46 18.23 2.69
C TYR A 413 -18.63 17.94 1.75
N SER A 414 -18.37 18.02 0.45
CA SER A 414 -19.33 17.80 -0.62
C SER A 414 -19.51 16.31 -0.90
N ARG A 415 -20.75 15.84 -0.96
CA ARG A 415 -21.07 14.48 -1.44
C ARG A 415 -20.78 14.27 -2.93
N GLN A 416 -20.49 15.33 -3.67
CA GLN A 416 -20.19 15.29 -5.10
C GLN A 416 -18.68 15.20 -5.38
N SER A 417 -17.85 15.37 -4.34
CA SER A 417 -16.39 15.28 -4.39
C SER A 417 -15.95 13.95 -3.77
N ALA A 418 -15.31 13.09 -4.55
CA ALA A 418 -14.69 11.86 -4.09
C ALA A 418 -13.56 12.17 -3.10
N THR A 419 -12.82 13.26 -3.35
CA THR A 419 -11.78 13.77 -2.46
C THR A 419 -12.35 14.09 -1.08
N ASP A 420 -13.41 14.89 -1.00
CA ASP A 420 -14.05 15.30 0.27
C ASP A 420 -14.58 14.09 1.03
N LEU A 421 -15.24 13.15 0.33
CA LEU A 421 -15.77 11.94 0.96
C LEU A 421 -14.65 11.05 1.51
N CYS A 422 -13.51 10.92 0.81
CA CYS A 422 -12.36 10.19 1.31
C CYS A 422 -11.68 10.88 2.49
N GLU A 423 -11.54 12.20 2.47
CA GLU A 423 -10.99 12.97 3.60
C GLU A 423 -11.90 12.90 4.84
N LEU A 424 -13.21 13.01 4.64
CA LEU A 424 -14.20 12.84 5.70
C LEU A 424 -14.15 11.43 6.29
N LEU A 425 -13.97 10.42 5.45
CA LEU A 425 -13.82 9.04 5.89
C LEU A 425 -12.52 8.85 6.70
N ALA A 426 -11.39 9.44 6.26
CA ALA A 426 -10.12 9.39 6.97
C ALA A 426 -10.19 10.09 8.34
N LEU A 427 -10.83 11.26 8.38
CA LEU A 427 -11.15 12.01 9.60
C LEU A 427 -11.98 11.19 10.57
N ALA A 428 -13.01 10.51 10.07
CA ALA A 428 -13.93 9.75 10.90
C ALA A 428 -13.34 8.40 11.38
N GLU A 429 -12.37 7.83 10.67
CA GLU A 429 -11.56 6.70 11.15
C GLU A 429 -10.50 7.12 12.17
N LEU A 430 -9.88 8.31 12.01
CA LEU A 430 -8.87 8.81 12.94
C LEU A 430 -9.47 9.37 14.24
N GLY A 431 -10.62 10.06 14.14
CA GLY A 431 -11.33 10.67 15.27
C GLY A 431 -10.88 12.10 15.62
N HIS A 432 -9.97 12.68 14.84
CA HIS A 432 -9.49 14.05 15.02
C HIS A 432 -8.76 14.55 13.76
N ALA A 433 -8.55 15.87 13.69
CA ALA A 433 -7.76 16.53 12.65
C ALA A 433 -6.59 17.31 13.26
N ARG A 434 -5.58 17.63 12.45
CA ARG A 434 -4.63 18.71 12.74
C ARG A 434 -5.29 20.03 12.37
N LEU A 435 -5.44 20.96 13.31
CA LEU A 435 -5.95 22.30 13.07
C LEU A 435 -4.80 23.31 13.06
N GLU A 436 -4.62 23.98 11.93
CA GLU A 436 -3.60 25.02 11.74
C GLU A 436 -4.25 26.39 11.56
N PHE A 437 -3.98 27.25 12.54
CA PHE A 437 -4.37 28.66 12.49
C PHE A 437 -3.30 29.45 11.76
N LEU A 438 -3.73 30.24 10.78
CA LEU A 438 -2.86 31.07 9.95
C LEU A 438 -3.14 32.54 10.23
N ILE A 439 -2.11 33.37 10.13
CA ILE A 439 -2.24 34.82 10.25
C ILE A 439 -1.54 35.52 9.09
N ARG A 440 -2.14 36.60 8.62
CA ARG A 440 -1.55 37.44 7.59
C ARG A 440 -0.52 38.41 8.19
N GLY A 441 0.69 38.38 7.67
CA GLY A 441 1.78 39.28 8.00
C GLY A 441 1.61 40.69 7.42
N ALA A 442 2.42 41.62 7.90
CA ALA A 442 2.43 43.01 7.41
C ALA A 442 2.98 43.14 5.97
N ASP A 443 3.77 42.16 5.54
CA ASP A 443 4.27 41.97 4.18
C ASP A 443 3.22 41.38 3.23
N GLY A 444 2.04 41.02 3.75
CA GLY A 444 0.94 40.43 2.99
C GLY A 444 1.00 38.91 2.87
N GLY A 445 2.10 38.27 3.32
CA GLY A 445 2.25 36.82 3.34
C GLY A 445 1.50 36.16 4.50
N PHE A 446 1.44 34.82 4.51
CA PHE A 446 0.82 34.04 5.57
C PHE A 446 1.87 33.33 6.43
N ALA A 447 1.60 33.24 7.73
CA ALA A 447 2.43 32.53 8.68
C ALA A 447 1.57 31.67 9.61
N LEU A 448 2.15 30.57 10.10
CA LEU A 448 1.52 29.69 11.07
C LEU A 448 1.46 30.39 12.43
N LEU A 449 0.25 30.59 12.95
CA LEU A 449 0.01 31.11 14.30
C LEU A 449 0.14 29.98 15.34
N ARG A 450 -0.50 28.84 15.07
CA ARG A 450 -0.56 27.68 15.97
C ARG A 450 -1.02 26.44 15.20
N SER A 451 -0.45 25.29 15.53
CA SER A 451 -0.90 23.97 15.08
C SER A 451 -1.26 23.15 16.31
N LEU A 452 -2.40 22.47 16.31
CA LEU A 452 -2.81 21.57 17.39
C LEU A 452 -3.71 20.44 16.88
N ARG A 453 -4.02 19.49 17.75
CA ARG A 453 -5.03 18.46 17.50
C ARG A 453 -6.43 18.99 17.83
N ALA A 454 -7.39 18.80 16.93
CA ALA A 454 -8.80 19.10 17.14
C ALA A 454 -9.61 17.79 17.10
N GLU A 455 -10.24 17.43 18.23
CA GLU A 455 -11.06 16.22 18.37
C GLU A 455 -12.44 16.40 17.72
N ILE A 456 -12.99 15.31 17.19
CA ILE A 456 -14.40 15.27 16.74
C ILE A 456 -15.25 14.45 17.70
N ARG A 457 -16.56 14.68 17.72
CA ARG A 457 -17.46 13.90 18.58
C ARG A 457 -17.55 12.47 18.06
N HIS A 458 -17.55 11.51 18.97
CA HIS A 458 -17.64 10.09 18.61
C HIS A 458 -18.94 9.77 17.84
N GLY A 459 -20.07 10.42 18.19
CA GLY A 459 -21.33 10.26 17.45
C GLY A 459 -21.18 10.66 15.99
N ASP A 460 -20.65 11.87 15.75
CA ASP A 460 -20.40 12.40 14.41
C ASP A 460 -19.48 11.48 13.60
N ALA A 461 -18.41 10.95 14.21
CA ALA A 461 -17.49 10.01 13.55
C ALA A 461 -18.18 8.71 13.07
N VAL A 462 -19.18 8.21 13.78
CA VAL A 462 -19.94 7.01 13.35
C VAL A 462 -20.78 7.32 12.12
N ASP A 463 -21.51 8.44 12.19
CA ASP A 463 -22.41 8.89 11.14
C ASP A 463 -21.66 9.25 9.86
N TRP A 464 -20.53 9.97 9.98
CA TRP A 464 -19.69 10.34 8.85
C TRP A 464 -19.04 9.13 8.18
N ARG A 465 -18.59 8.11 8.93
CA ARG A 465 -18.05 6.87 8.32
C ARG A 465 -19.09 6.16 7.46
N ARG A 466 -20.33 6.04 7.93
CA ARG A 466 -21.41 5.40 7.18
C ARG A 466 -21.77 6.24 5.96
N GLY A 467 -22.07 7.51 6.18
CA GLY A 467 -22.48 8.40 5.12
C GLY A 467 -21.42 8.54 4.03
N ALA A 468 -20.15 8.71 4.40
CA ALA A 468 -19.07 8.89 3.43
C ALA A 468 -18.89 7.64 2.57
N LEU A 469 -18.98 6.44 3.18
CA LEU A 469 -18.96 5.19 2.43
C LEU A 469 -20.15 5.09 1.45
N ASP A 470 -21.37 5.37 1.93
CA ASP A 470 -22.57 5.33 1.08
C ASP A 470 -22.46 6.32 -0.09
N GLY A 471 -21.89 7.50 0.15
CA GLY A 471 -21.60 8.50 -0.89
C GLY A 471 -20.56 8.01 -1.90
N LEU A 472 -19.47 7.41 -1.43
CA LEU A 472 -18.41 6.87 -2.28
C LEU A 472 -18.91 5.71 -3.14
N GLU A 473 -19.70 4.78 -2.59
CA GLU A 473 -20.27 3.67 -3.35
C GLU A 473 -21.25 4.14 -4.43
N GLN A 474 -21.90 5.29 -4.25
CA GLN A 474 -22.76 5.92 -5.25
C GLN A 474 -21.97 6.67 -6.32
N LEU A 475 -20.96 7.44 -5.91
CA LEU A 475 -20.17 8.30 -6.80
C LEU A 475 -19.14 7.49 -7.59
N VAL A 476 -18.49 6.53 -6.93
CA VAL A 476 -17.41 5.70 -7.45
C VAL A 476 -17.69 4.21 -7.13
N PRO A 477 -18.65 3.54 -7.79
CA PRO A 477 -19.05 2.17 -7.45
C PRO A 477 -17.93 1.11 -7.58
N SER A 478 -16.84 1.46 -8.24
CA SER A 478 -15.66 0.61 -8.43
C SER A 478 -14.44 1.38 -7.94
N VAL A 479 -13.83 0.91 -6.85
CA VAL A 479 -12.63 1.53 -6.23
C VAL A 479 -11.50 1.74 -7.26
N ASP A 480 -11.43 0.88 -8.27
CA ASP A 480 -10.45 0.98 -9.36
C ASP A 480 -10.53 2.29 -10.16
N ASP A 481 -11.69 2.96 -10.15
CA ASP A 481 -11.95 4.19 -10.89
C ASP A 481 -11.73 5.45 -10.01
N LEU A 482 -11.43 5.30 -8.72
CA LEU A 482 -11.33 6.42 -7.76
C LEU A 482 -10.27 7.45 -8.16
N ALA A 483 -9.08 6.99 -8.54
CA ALA A 483 -7.99 7.88 -8.95
C ALA A 483 -8.33 8.71 -10.19
N ASP A 484 -9.09 8.14 -11.13
CA ASP A 484 -9.53 8.84 -12.34
C ASP A 484 -10.58 9.91 -12.01
N VAL A 485 -11.45 9.65 -11.02
CA VAL A 485 -12.47 10.61 -10.55
C VAL A 485 -11.80 11.78 -9.82
N ILE A 486 -10.90 11.50 -8.88
CA ILE A 486 -10.14 12.54 -8.14
C ILE A 486 -9.34 13.42 -9.11
N ALA A 487 -8.63 12.82 -10.07
CA ALA A 487 -7.88 13.58 -11.06
C ALA A 487 -8.77 14.44 -11.98
N ALA A 488 -10.04 14.06 -12.18
CA ALA A 488 -10.98 14.87 -12.95
C ALA A 488 -11.49 16.08 -12.14
N GLU A 489 -11.65 15.94 -10.82
CA GLU A 489 -12.03 17.03 -9.89
C GLU A 489 -10.96 18.14 -9.87
N GLU A 490 -9.68 17.75 -9.79
CA GLU A 490 -8.56 18.71 -9.78
C GLU A 490 -8.48 19.56 -11.07
N LEU A 491 -8.94 19.03 -12.22
CA LEU A 491 -8.95 19.73 -13.50
C LEU A 491 -10.11 20.72 -13.61
N THR A 492 -11.27 20.41 -13.01
CA THR A 492 -12.41 21.33 -12.99
C THR A 492 -12.14 22.54 -12.11
N ASP A 493 -11.48 22.36 -10.96
CA ASP A 493 -11.11 23.46 -10.06
C ASP A 493 -10.08 24.41 -10.69
N GLN A 494 -9.20 23.90 -11.57
CA GLN A 494 -8.23 24.73 -12.31
C GLN A 494 -8.88 25.54 -13.43
N GLN A 495 -9.93 25.02 -14.08
CA GLN A 495 -10.66 25.74 -15.15
C GLN A 495 -11.54 26.86 -14.58
N GLU A 496 -12.20 26.64 -13.44
CA GLU A 496 -12.99 27.70 -12.78
C GLU A 496 -12.12 28.87 -12.28
N GLY A 497 -10.81 28.66 -12.08
CA GLY A 497 -9.85 29.70 -11.70
C GLY A 497 -9.24 30.48 -12.87
N GLU A 498 -9.29 29.97 -14.10
CA GLU A 498 -8.79 30.64 -15.31
C GLU A 498 -9.90 31.41 -16.05
N ASP A 499 -11.18 31.05 -15.86
CA ASP A 499 -12.33 31.64 -16.54
C ASP A 499 -12.71 33.07 -16.06
N GLU A 500 -12.02 33.64 -15.06
CA GLU A 500 -12.27 35.03 -14.62
C GLU A 500 -11.46 36.09 -15.40
N ASP A 501 -10.49 35.70 -16.23
CA ASP A 501 -9.57 36.64 -16.91
C ASP A 501 -9.38 36.36 -18.43
N GLU A 502 -10.43 36.01 -19.19
CA GLU A 502 -10.37 36.14 -20.67
C GLU A 502 -11.65 36.73 -21.29
N ASP A 503 -11.52 37.99 -21.71
CA ASP A 503 -12.47 38.84 -22.43
C ASP A 503 -12.83 38.34 -23.85
N GLU A 504 -14.07 38.67 -24.26
CA GLU A 504 -14.36 39.32 -25.54
C GLU A 504 -13.71 38.74 -26.82
N TRP A 505 -14.18 37.62 -27.40
CA TRP A 505 -14.07 37.39 -28.86
C TRP A 505 -15.20 36.52 -29.45
N GLY A 506 -16.05 37.16 -30.26
CA GLY A 506 -16.53 36.66 -31.57
C GLY A 506 -17.38 35.39 -31.64
N GLU A 507 -18.66 35.56 -31.94
CA GLU A 507 -19.56 34.52 -32.46
C GLU A 507 -18.91 33.68 -33.58
N PRO A 508 -19.02 32.33 -33.56
CA PRO A 508 -18.87 31.53 -34.75
C PRO A 508 -20.24 31.18 -35.34
N ASP A 509 -20.33 31.48 -36.63
CA ASP A 509 -21.43 31.25 -37.54
C ASP A 509 -21.77 29.76 -37.70
N ASP A 510 -23.06 29.52 -37.87
CA ASP A 510 -23.71 28.23 -38.06
C ASP A 510 -23.52 27.82 -39.53
N THR A 511 -22.99 26.63 -39.84
CA THR A 511 -23.33 25.87 -41.06
C THR A 511 -22.70 24.47 -41.16
N CYS A 512 -23.61 23.49 -41.15
CA CYS A 512 -23.75 22.40 -42.11
C CYS A 512 -22.73 21.23 -42.21
N GLU A 513 -23.31 20.06 -41.91
CA GLU A 513 -23.41 18.87 -42.75
C GLU A 513 -22.29 17.82 -42.70
N GLY A 514 -22.70 16.62 -42.28
CA GLY A 514 -21.88 15.43 -42.23
C GLY A 514 -21.76 14.70 -43.56
N SER A 515 -20.78 13.79 -43.63
CA SER A 515 -20.79 12.62 -44.50
C SER A 515 -19.62 11.71 -44.18
N GLY A 516 -19.86 10.40 -44.22
CA GLY A 516 -18.85 9.45 -44.68
C GLY A 516 -18.18 8.61 -43.60
N SER A 517 -18.80 7.47 -43.28
CA SER A 517 -18.07 6.28 -42.84
C SER A 517 -17.02 5.91 -43.89
N ASP A 518 -15.76 5.82 -43.50
CA ASP A 518 -14.78 5.07 -44.30
C ASP A 518 -13.83 4.32 -43.37
N THR A 519 -14.09 3.01 -43.25
CA THR A 519 -13.26 2.04 -42.57
C THR A 519 -11.98 1.87 -43.39
N ARG A 520 -10.92 2.62 -43.06
CA ARG A 520 -9.61 2.41 -43.67
C ARG A 520 -8.92 1.21 -43.04
N GLU A 521 -8.96 0.13 -43.80
CA GLU A 521 -8.10 -1.05 -43.74
C GLU A 521 -6.63 -0.64 -43.48
N ALA A 522 -6.07 -1.17 -42.39
CA ALA A 522 -4.70 -0.88 -41.97
C ALA A 522 -3.68 -1.36 -43.02
N PRO A 523 -2.67 -0.54 -43.40
CA PRO A 523 -1.65 -0.97 -44.34
C PRO A 523 -0.75 -2.03 -43.70
N ALA A 524 -0.47 -3.10 -44.45
CA ALA A 524 0.45 -4.16 -44.05
C ALA A 524 1.84 -3.57 -43.68
N PRO A 525 2.51 -4.08 -42.62
CA PRO A 525 3.74 -3.48 -42.12
C PRO A 525 4.89 -3.60 -43.13
N ALA A 526 5.64 -2.50 -43.27
CA ALA A 526 6.85 -2.44 -44.08
C ALA A 526 7.93 -3.40 -43.55
N LYS A 527 8.52 -4.19 -44.45
CA LYS A 527 9.67 -5.06 -44.18
C LYS A 527 10.94 -4.21 -44.00
N SER A 528 11.26 -3.80 -42.78
CA SER A 528 12.66 -3.53 -42.36
C SER A 528 12.73 -3.11 -40.89
N ALA A 529 13.17 -4.05 -40.04
CA ALA A 529 13.82 -3.86 -38.72
C ALA A 529 13.56 -5.08 -37.82
N ARG A 530 13.80 -6.29 -38.34
CA ARG A 530 14.09 -7.44 -37.47
C ARG A 530 15.61 -7.43 -37.26
N LEU A 531 16.07 -7.82 -36.06
CA LEU A 531 17.48 -8.08 -35.77
C LEU A 531 18.15 -8.75 -37.00
N PRO A 532 19.37 -8.33 -37.39
CA PRO A 532 20.07 -8.97 -38.50
C PRO A 532 20.12 -10.49 -38.24
N ALA A 533 19.74 -11.29 -39.22
CA ALA A 533 19.52 -12.73 -39.07
C ALA A 533 20.72 -13.44 -38.42
N ASP A 534 21.93 -12.92 -38.65
CA ASP A 534 23.19 -13.43 -38.11
C ASP A 534 23.38 -13.14 -36.61
N MET A 535 22.88 -12.00 -36.11
CA MET A 535 22.93 -11.68 -34.67
C MET A 535 21.83 -12.43 -33.91
N LEU A 536 20.63 -12.56 -34.48
CA LEU A 536 19.61 -13.48 -33.97
C LEU A 536 20.10 -14.92 -33.94
N ALA A 537 20.85 -15.34 -34.96
CA ALA A 537 21.45 -16.66 -34.98
C ALA A 537 22.51 -16.81 -33.88
N LYS A 538 23.30 -15.76 -33.58
CA LYS A 538 24.28 -15.74 -32.48
C LYS A 538 23.63 -15.74 -31.10
N VAL A 539 22.63 -14.88 -30.86
CA VAL A 539 21.87 -14.86 -29.61
C VAL A 539 21.15 -16.20 -29.43
N ARG A 540 20.46 -16.74 -30.45
CA ARG A 540 19.85 -18.07 -30.39
C ARG A 540 20.85 -19.20 -30.22
N ALA A 541 22.06 -19.09 -30.79
CA ALA A 541 23.11 -20.09 -30.60
C ALA A 541 23.65 -20.07 -29.17
N ILE A 542 23.83 -18.88 -28.59
CA ILE A 542 24.26 -18.68 -27.21
C ILE A 542 23.16 -19.16 -26.24
N LEU A 543 21.89 -18.85 -26.51
CA LEU A 543 20.75 -19.36 -25.75
C LEU A 543 20.65 -20.90 -25.84
N ARG A 544 20.90 -21.51 -27.01
CA ARG A 544 20.96 -22.98 -27.16
C ARG A 544 22.12 -23.63 -26.41
N LEU A 545 23.24 -22.92 -26.26
CA LEU A 545 24.37 -23.37 -25.44
C LEU A 545 24.02 -23.31 -23.95
N ALA A 546 23.24 -22.32 -23.54
CA ALA A 546 22.74 -22.19 -22.17
C ALA A 546 21.68 -23.24 -21.80
N GLU A 547 20.77 -23.58 -22.73
CA GLU A 547 19.71 -24.58 -22.54
C GLU A 547 20.20 -26.04 -22.66
N ASN A 548 21.50 -26.26 -22.90
CA ASN A 548 22.05 -27.60 -23.03
C ASN A 548 22.03 -28.34 -21.68
N PRO A 549 21.37 -29.51 -21.56
CA PRO A 549 21.33 -30.29 -20.30
C PRO A 549 22.71 -30.72 -19.77
N ALA A 550 23.75 -30.63 -20.60
CA ALA A 550 25.13 -30.93 -20.24
C ALA A 550 25.94 -29.70 -19.76
N ALA A 551 25.39 -28.48 -19.87
CA ALA A 551 26.04 -27.28 -19.37
C ALA A 551 25.96 -27.24 -17.84
N THR A 552 27.05 -26.86 -17.18
CA THR A 552 27.02 -26.60 -15.73
C THR A 552 26.23 -25.33 -15.45
N GLN A 553 25.71 -25.20 -14.22
CA GLN A 553 24.97 -24.02 -13.78
C GLN A 553 25.74 -22.72 -14.06
N ALA A 554 27.04 -22.68 -13.74
CA ALA A 554 27.92 -21.54 -13.99
C ALA A 554 28.18 -21.26 -15.48
N GLU A 555 28.25 -22.28 -16.33
CA GLU A 555 28.44 -22.11 -17.78
C GLU A 555 27.16 -21.62 -18.47
N SER A 556 26.01 -22.16 -18.06
CA SER A 556 24.70 -21.70 -18.52
C SER A 556 24.50 -20.23 -18.16
N GLU A 557 24.77 -19.85 -16.90
CA GLU A 557 24.77 -18.47 -16.40
C GLU A 557 25.67 -17.54 -17.25
N ALA A 558 26.90 -17.97 -17.57
CA ALA A 558 27.84 -17.18 -18.37
C ALA A 558 27.38 -16.98 -19.83
N PHE A 559 26.77 -17.99 -20.46
CA PHE A 559 26.22 -17.85 -21.82
C PHE A 559 25.03 -16.91 -21.85
N LEU A 560 24.14 -17.00 -20.87
CA LEU A 560 22.96 -16.15 -20.78
C LEU A 560 23.33 -14.69 -20.51
N GLN A 561 24.32 -14.45 -19.65
CA GLN A 561 24.89 -13.12 -19.43
C GLN A 561 25.39 -12.47 -20.73
N LYS A 562 26.10 -13.25 -21.54
CA LYS A 562 26.60 -12.78 -22.83
C LYS A 562 25.47 -12.42 -23.79
N ALA A 563 24.34 -13.13 -23.73
CA ALA A 563 23.17 -12.82 -24.55
C ALA A 563 22.50 -11.49 -24.13
N THR A 564 22.29 -11.26 -22.83
CA THR A 564 21.67 -10.01 -22.34
C THR A 564 22.55 -8.79 -22.52
N ALA A 565 23.84 -8.88 -22.18
CA ALA A 565 24.78 -7.78 -22.43
C ALA A 565 24.87 -7.44 -23.92
N MET A 566 24.78 -8.44 -24.80
CA MET A 566 24.73 -8.25 -26.25
C MET A 566 23.43 -7.59 -26.72
N MET A 567 22.28 -7.90 -26.10
CA MET A 567 21.00 -7.25 -26.42
C MET A 567 20.95 -5.79 -25.92
N ALA A 568 21.42 -5.52 -24.71
CA ALA A 568 21.50 -4.18 -24.13
C ALA A 568 22.46 -3.28 -24.93
N LYS A 569 23.68 -3.76 -25.18
CA LYS A 569 24.68 -3.06 -26.00
C LYS A 569 24.16 -2.83 -27.42
N TYR A 570 23.53 -3.82 -28.04
CA TYR A 570 22.92 -3.67 -29.36
C TYR A 570 21.82 -2.60 -29.39
N GLY A 571 20.92 -2.59 -28.40
CA GLY A 571 19.85 -1.59 -28.33
C GLY A 571 20.40 -0.16 -28.29
N ILE A 572 21.46 0.07 -27.51
CA ILE A 572 22.13 1.36 -27.40
C ILE A 572 22.94 1.68 -28.67
N GLU A 573 23.67 0.72 -29.24
CA GLU A 573 24.38 0.89 -30.51
C GLU A 573 23.42 1.21 -31.68
N GLN A 574 22.25 0.59 -31.74
CA GLN A 574 21.23 0.92 -32.74
C GLN A 574 20.68 2.33 -32.53
N ALA A 575 20.39 2.71 -31.27
CA ALA A 575 19.97 4.08 -30.97
C ALA A 575 21.02 5.09 -31.45
N MET A 576 22.32 4.80 -31.23
CA MET A 576 23.43 5.64 -31.67
C MET A 576 23.57 5.70 -33.19
N LEU A 577 23.50 4.56 -33.88
CA LEU A 577 23.56 4.49 -35.35
C LEU A 577 22.44 5.28 -36.01
N ARG A 578 21.26 5.34 -35.39
CA ARG A 578 20.08 6.05 -35.89
C ARG A 578 19.99 7.50 -35.42
N GLY A 579 20.70 7.87 -34.35
CA GLY A 579 20.74 9.24 -33.84
C GLY A 579 21.41 10.24 -34.79
N ASP A 580 22.22 9.74 -35.73
CA ASP A 580 22.92 10.52 -36.75
C ASP A 580 22.23 10.45 -38.14
N ASP A 581 21.09 9.75 -38.28
CA ASP A 581 20.32 9.69 -39.54
C ASP A 581 19.55 11.01 -39.79
N PRO A 582 19.52 11.53 -41.04
CA PRO A 582 18.79 12.77 -41.39
C PRO A 582 17.27 12.63 -41.34
N THR A 583 16.74 11.41 -41.20
CA THR A 583 15.31 11.14 -40.99
C THR A 583 15.16 10.41 -39.66
N PRO A 584 14.66 11.07 -38.60
CA PRO A 584 14.60 10.47 -37.28
C PRO A 584 13.63 9.29 -37.26
N GLU A 585 14.09 8.16 -36.71
CA GLU A 585 13.27 6.99 -36.43
C GLU A 585 12.08 7.40 -35.54
N GLN A 586 10.88 6.90 -35.86
CA GLN A 586 9.68 7.18 -35.07
C GLN A 586 9.39 6.01 -34.13
N PRO A 587 8.98 6.26 -32.88
CA PRO A 587 8.62 5.18 -31.95
C PRO A 587 7.43 4.40 -32.50
N ALA A 588 7.50 3.07 -32.38
CA ALA A 588 6.41 2.14 -32.70
C ALA A 588 5.51 1.93 -31.46
N ASP A 589 4.40 1.25 -31.67
CA ASP A 589 3.48 0.84 -30.61
C ASP A 589 2.98 -0.58 -30.85
N ARG A 590 2.77 -1.34 -29.77
CA ARG A 590 2.32 -2.74 -29.81
C ARG A 590 1.42 -3.04 -28.62
N VAL A 591 0.30 -3.70 -28.89
CA VAL A 591 -0.63 -4.19 -27.86
C VAL A 591 -0.28 -5.62 -27.51
N TRP A 592 -0.03 -5.88 -26.23
CA TRP A 592 0.09 -7.21 -25.66
C TRP A 592 -1.17 -7.63 -24.93
N GLU A 593 -1.65 -8.83 -25.24
CA GLU A 593 -2.75 -9.48 -24.53
C GLU A 593 -2.21 -10.47 -23.50
N MET A 594 -2.65 -10.30 -22.26
CA MET A 594 -2.28 -11.13 -21.12
C MET A 594 -3.26 -12.27 -20.96
N VAL A 595 -2.74 -13.47 -20.78
CA VAL A 595 -3.53 -14.69 -20.59
C VAL A 595 -3.45 -15.11 -19.12
N ALA A 596 -4.58 -15.54 -18.57
CA ALA A 596 -4.66 -16.14 -17.24
C ALA A 596 -3.80 -17.44 -17.17
N PRO A 597 -3.33 -17.85 -15.98
CA PRO A 597 -3.48 -17.23 -14.65
C PRO A 597 -2.52 -16.05 -14.42
N TRP A 598 -2.71 -15.33 -13.29
CA TRP A 598 -1.83 -14.24 -12.85
C TRP A 598 -1.69 -13.08 -13.85
N MET A 599 -2.82 -12.71 -14.46
CA MET A 599 -2.87 -11.67 -15.48
C MET A 599 -2.28 -10.35 -14.98
N SER A 600 -2.65 -9.92 -13.76
CA SER A 600 -2.20 -8.65 -13.18
C SER A 600 -0.69 -8.64 -12.93
N GLU A 601 -0.14 -9.73 -12.43
CA GLU A 601 1.28 -9.91 -12.16
C GLU A 601 2.06 -10.02 -13.48
N CYS A 602 1.49 -10.68 -14.49
CA CYS A 602 2.02 -10.71 -15.85
C CYS A 602 2.06 -9.32 -16.51
N LYS A 603 1.03 -8.48 -16.30
CA LYS A 603 1.05 -7.07 -16.74
C LYS A 603 2.19 -6.32 -16.07
N ARG A 604 2.35 -6.48 -14.76
CA ARG A 604 3.37 -5.79 -13.97
C ARG A 604 4.78 -6.21 -14.34
N LEU A 605 5.02 -7.50 -14.56
CA LEU A 605 6.29 -8.00 -15.07
C LEU A 605 6.62 -7.35 -16.43
N LEU A 606 5.68 -7.38 -17.38
CA LEU A 606 5.86 -6.78 -18.70
C LEU A 606 6.17 -5.28 -18.60
N SER A 607 5.37 -4.54 -17.84
CA SER A 607 5.55 -3.10 -17.66
C SER A 607 6.88 -2.75 -17.00
N SER A 608 7.31 -3.52 -15.99
CA SER A 608 8.57 -3.27 -15.29
C SER A 608 9.77 -3.52 -16.21
N ILE A 609 9.73 -4.58 -17.02
CA ILE A 609 10.74 -4.83 -18.06
C ILE A 609 10.71 -3.72 -19.11
N ALA A 610 9.52 -3.30 -19.57
CA ALA A 610 9.36 -2.24 -20.55
C ALA A 610 10.00 -0.92 -20.08
N TYR A 611 9.72 -0.49 -18.85
CA TYR A 611 10.35 0.70 -18.27
C TYR A 611 11.87 0.57 -18.20
N ALA A 612 12.39 -0.58 -17.75
CA ALA A 612 13.82 -0.81 -17.69
C ALA A 612 14.49 -0.75 -19.09
N MET A 613 13.77 -1.14 -20.14
CA MET A 613 14.21 -1.11 -21.54
C MET A 613 13.88 0.21 -22.28
N ARG A 614 13.55 1.31 -21.56
CA ARG A 614 13.16 2.63 -22.14
C ARG A 614 11.89 2.62 -22.98
N CYS A 615 11.02 1.62 -22.82
CA CYS A 615 9.68 1.61 -23.38
C CYS A 615 8.68 2.19 -22.38
N HIS A 616 7.58 2.76 -22.87
CA HIS A 616 6.50 3.30 -22.06
C HIS A 616 5.25 2.40 -22.13
N PRO A 617 4.91 1.66 -21.05
CA PRO A 617 3.69 0.87 -20.97
C PRO A 617 2.48 1.71 -20.56
N VAL A 618 1.36 1.52 -21.26
CA VAL A 618 0.05 2.09 -20.93
C VAL A 618 -0.95 0.97 -20.67
N TYR A 619 -1.76 1.11 -19.62
CA TYR A 619 -2.93 0.26 -19.41
C TYR A 619 -4.16 0.96 -20.01
N PRO A 620 -4.72 0.46 -21.13
CA PRO A 620 -5.89 1.11 -21.72
C PRO A 620 -7.09 0.96 -20.78
N GLY A 621 -7.82 2.05 -20.54
CA GLY A 621 -9.00 2.06 -19.68
C GLY A 621 -10.18 1.22 -20.20
N GLY A 622 -11.12 0.93 -19.30
CA GLY A 622 -12.37 0.20 -19.59
C GLY A 622 -12.29 -1.32 -19.40
N LYS A 623 -13.41 -1.93 -18.95
CA LYS A 623 -13.50 -3.36 -18.56
C LYS A 623 -13.05 -4.35 -19.65
N ALA A 624 -13.25 -4.02 -20.93
CA ALA A 624 -12.82 -4.85 -22.06
C ALA A 624 -11.30 -4.90 -22.25
N ASN A 625 -10.56 -3.88 -21.76
CA ASN A 625 -9.12 -3.76 -21.93
C ASN A 625 -8.30 -4.22 -20.73
N LYS A 626 -8.96 -4.77 -19.69
CA LYS A 626 -8.30 -5.21 -18.45
C LYS A 626 -7.13 -6.18 -18.66
N HIS A 627 -7.16 -6.95 -19.74
CA HIS A 627 -6.14 -7.93 -20.12
C HIS A 627 -5.07 -7.38 -21.07
N ARG A 628 -5.08 -6.09 -21.40
CA ARG A 628 -4.20 -5.49 -22.40
C ARG A 628 -3.15 -4.58 -21.76
N VAL A 629 -1.95 -4.57 -22.33
CA VAL A 629 -0.90 -3.58 -22.09
C VAL A 629 -0.49 -3.02 -23.45
N HIS A 630 -0.49 -1.71 -23.59
CA HIS A 630 -0.08 -1.03 -24.81
C HIS A 630 1.33 -0.47 -24.61
N LEU A 631 2.32 -1.02 -25.29
CA LEU A 631 3.71 -0.58 -25.18
C LEU A 631 4.06 0.39 -26.30
N PHE A 632 4.72 1.48 -25.94
CA PHE A 632 5.32 2.44 -26.85
C PHE A 632 6.83 2.39 -26.71
N GLY A 633 7.55 2.42 -27.82
CA GLY A 633 8.99 2.32 -27.81
C GLY A 633 9.53 2.14 -29.21
N PHE A 634 10.84 2.13 -29.34
CA PHE A 634 11.47 1.83 -30.61
C PHE A 634 11.54 0.31 -30.83
N ASP A 635 11.57 -0.13 -32.09
CA ASP A 635 11.46 -1.56 -32.43
C ASP A 635 12.55 -2.43 -31.81
N SER A 636 13.78 -1.88 -31.65
CA SER A 636 14.88 -2.56 -30.95
C SER A 636 14.55 -2.84 -29.49
N ASP A 637 14.02 -1.84 -28.79
CA ASP A 637 13.70 -1.90 -27.37
C ASP A 637 12.46 -2.77 -27.14
N LEU A 638 11.41 -2.61 -27.96
CA LEU A 638 10.20 -3.43 -27.92
C LEU A 638 10.48 -4.93 -28.16
N HIS A 639 11.43 -5.24 -29.04
CA HIS A 639 11.80 -6.63 -29.29
C HIS A 639 12.60 -7.25 -28.13
N SER A 640 13.49 -6.49 -27.50
CA SER A 640 14.19 -6.94 -26.29
C SER A 640 13.21 -7.19 -25.14
N VAL A 641 12.20 -6.33 -24.97
CA VAL A 641 11.12 -6.54 -24.00
C VAL A 641 10.37 -7.84 -24.27
N GLU A 642 10.03 -8.12 -25.53
CA GLU A 642 9.34 -9.36 -25.93
C GLU A 642 10.13 -10.63 -25.55
N VAL A 643 11.44 -10.63 -25.82
CA VAL A 643 12.33 -11.77 -25.52
C VAL A 643 12.48 -11.96 -24.01
N LEU A 644 12.78 -10.88 -23.27
CA LEU A 644 12.94 -10.91 -21.82
C LEU A 644 11.66 -11.34 -21.11
N TYR A 645 10.51 -10.79 -21.53
CA TYR A 645 9.22 -11.11 -20.94
C TYR A 645 8.85 -12.59 -21.11
N ALA A 646 9.08 -13.18 -22.29
CA ALA A 646 8.79 -14.58 -22.54
C ALA A 646 9.54 -15.51 -21.58
N SER A 647 10.84 -15.25 -21.35
CA SER A 647 11.67 -16.03 -20.43
C SER A 647 11.29 -15.78 -18.97
N LEU A 648 11.24 -14.52 -18.55
CA LEU A 648 11.05 -14.15 -17.15
C LEU A 648 9.64 -14.48 -16.65
N ARG A 649 8.63 -14.45 -17.53
CA ARG A 649 7.29 -14.92 -17.18
C ARG A 649 7.28 -16.41 -16.86
N LEU A 650 7.99 -17.23 -17.64
CA LEU A 650 8.06 -18.66 -17.37
C LEU A 650 8.75 -18.94 -16.04
N GLN A 651 9.89 -18.29 -15.80
CA GLN A 651 10.65 -18.40 -14.54
C GLN A 651 9.82 -17.93 -13.34
N MET A 652 9.11 -16.80 -13.46
CA MET A 652 8.25 -16.28 -12.40
C MET A 652 7.12 -17.27 -12.07
N LEU A 653 6.42 -17.81 -13.08
CA LEU A 653 5.31 -18.73 -12.84
C LEU A 653 5.79 -20.06 -12.23
N GLN A 654 6.91 -20.60 -12.70
CA GLN A 654 7.48 -21.84 -12.15
C GLN A 654 8.09 -21.63 -10.76
N GLY A 655 8.81 -20.53 -10.57
CA GLY A 655 9.46 -20.17 -9.32
C GLY A 655 8.45 -19.95 -8.20
N ALA A 656 7.31 -19.31 -8.50
CA ALA A 656 6.23 -19.13 -7.53
C ALA A 656 5.67 -20.47 -7.02
N GLU A 657 5.43 -21.44 -7.91
CA GLU A 657 4.95 -22.78 -7.51
C GLU A 657 6.01 -23.54 -6.68
N LEU A 658 7.29 -23.43 -7.06
CA LEU A 658 8.38 -24.06 -6.31
C LEU A 658 8.58 -23.43 -4.93
N ALA A 659 8.51 -22.11 -4.83
CA ALA A 659 8.65 -21.39 -3.58
C ALA A 659 7.48 -21.63 -2.65
N ASP A 660 6.25 -21.65 -3.18
CA ASP A 660 5.05 -22.04 -2.44
C ASP A 660 5.20 -23.43 -1.79
N ALA A 661 5.70 -24.41 -2.55
CA ALA A 661 5.91 -25.75 -2.04
C ALA A 661 7.04 -25.86 -0.99
N ARG A 662 8.05 -24.99 -1.04
CA ARG A 662 9.29 -25.12 -0.22
C ARG A 662 9.36 -24.18 0.97
N HIS A 663 8.81 -22.98 0.83
CA HIS A 663 9.13 -21.84 1.68
C HIS A 663 7.89 -21.18 2.27
N ARG A 664 6.68 -21.52 1.79
CA ARG A 664 5.44 -20.99 2.37
C ARG A 664 5.31 -21.41 3.84
N PRO A 665 5.18 -20.45 4.77
CA PRO A 665 4.84 -20.74 6.15
C PRO A 665 3.56 -21.58 6.27
N PRO A 666 3.52 -22.56 7.19
CA PRO A 666 2.27 -23.27 7.49
C PRO A 666 1.17 -22.31 7.91
N GLY A 667 -0.03 -22.44 7.32
CA GLY A 667 -1.20 -21.60 7.63
C GLY A 667 -1.37 -20.33 6.78
N GLU A 668 -0.43 -20.01 5.89
CA GLU A 668 -0.62 -18.97 4.85
C GLU A 668 -1.29 -19.58 3.62
N LEU A 669 -2.26 -18.91 2.95
CA LEU A 669 -2.83 -19.51 1.76
C LEU A 669 -1.83 -19.46 0.57
N PRO A 670 -1.86 -20.48 -0.29
CA PRO A 670 -0.97 -20.58 -1.46
C PRO A 670 -1.02 -19.38 -2.40
N ARG A 671 -2.20 -18.75 -2.57
CA ARG A 671 -2.39 -17.66 -3.53
C ARG A 671 -1.73 -16.36 -3.04
N ALA A 672 -1.88 -16.01 -1.76
CA ALA A 672 -1.22 -14.84 -1.17
C ALA A 672 0.31 -14.98 -1.24
N TYR A 673 0.84 -16.11 -0.77
CA TYR A 673 2.28 -16.37 -0.81
C TYR A 673 2.86 -16.24 -2.23
N LYS A 674 2.23 -16.88 -3.22
CA LYS A 674 2.65 -16.83 -4.63
C LYS A 674 2.59 -15.43 -5.20
N ARG A 675 1.53 -14.66 -4.93
CA ARG A 675 1.42 -13.27 -5.39
C ARG A 675 2.54 -12.39 -4.83
N SER A 676 2.76 -12.48 -3.52
CA SER A 676 3.84 -11.74 -2.84
C SER A 676 5.22 -12.12 -3.37
N TRP A 677 5.47 -13.43 -3.54
CA TRP A 677 6.69 -13.93 -4.17
C TRP A 677 6.87 -13.37 -5.58
N MET A 678 5.83 -13.39 -6.43
CA MET A 678 5.91 -12.87 -7.80
C MET A 678 6.29 -11.38 -7.83
N LEU A 679 5.78 -10.59 -6.88
CA LEU A 679 6.08 -9.16 -6.81
C LEU A 679 7.50 -8.88 -6.36
N GLY A 680 8.02 -9.65 -5.40
CA GLY A 680 9.45 -9.62 -5.04
C GLY A 680 10.35 -10.00 -6.22
N PHE A 681 9.97 -11.04 -6.96
CA PHE A 681 10.67 -11.49 -8.17
C PHE A 681 10.70 -10.41 -9.26
N ILE A 682 9.53 -9.81 -9.56
CA ILE A 682 9.41 -8.71 -10.53
C ILE A 682 10.32 -7.55 -10.15
N ARG A 683 10.32 -7.16 -8.87
CA ARG A 683 11.16 -6.05 -8.38
C ARG A 683 12.64 -6.31 -8.59
N ALA A 684 13.14 -7.48 -8.17
CA ALA A 684 14.56 -7.83 -8.29
C ALA A 684 15.01 -7.87 -9.75
N VAL A 685 14.22 -8.49 -10.63
CA VAL A 685 14.51 -8.60 -12.06
C VAL A 685 14.53 -7.23 -12.73
N ALA A 686 13.56 -6.36 -12.44
CA ALA A 686 13.49 -5.01 -13.01
C ALA A 686 14.72 -4.16 -12.64
N LEU A 687 15.13 -4.21 -11.36
CA LEU A 687 16.33 -3.51 -10.89
C LEU A 687 17.58 -3.95 -11.65
N ARG A 688 17.78 -5.26 -11.79
CA ARG A 688 18.97 -5.81 -12.45
C ARG A 688 19.00 -5.55 -13.96
N ILE A 689 17.84 -5.56 -14.65
CA ILE A 689 17.77 -5.15 -16.05
C ILE A 689 18.16 -3.67 -16.18
N GLY A 690 17.65 -2.81 -15.30
CA GLY A 690 18.03 -1.39 -15.27
C GLY A 690 19.53 -1.17 -15.02
N GLU A 691 20.16 -2.01 -14.19
CA GLU A 691 21.62 -2.01 -14.00
C GLU A 691 22.38 -2.43 -15.25
N ALA A 692 21.94 -3.49 -15.93
CA ALA A 692 22.55 -3.95 -17.18
C ALA A 692 22.47 -2.90 -18.29
N GLU A 693 21.34 -2.21 -18.42
CA GLU A 693 21.18 -1.10 -19.38
C GLU A 693 22.07 0.10 -19.04
N ARG A 694 22.25 0.41 -17.74
CA ARG A 694 23.17 1.47 -17.30
C ARG A 694 24.63 1.12 -17.61
N ALA A 695 25.04 -0.12 -17.33
CA ALA A 695 26.38 -0.61 -17.65
C ALA A 695 26.63 -0.57 -19.17
N ALA A 696 25.67 -1.01 -19.98
CA ALA A 696 25.79 -0.96 -21.44
C ALA A 696 25.89 0.48 -21.97
N ARG A 697 25.21 1.44 -21.33
CA ARG A 697 25.34 2.87 -21.64
C ARG A 697 26.74 3.38 -21.33
N GLU A 698 27.27 3.06 -20.16
CA GLU A 698 28.63 3.44 -19.74
C GLU A 698 29.69 2.81 -20.66
N ASP A 699 29.55 1.54 -21.01
CA ASP A 699 30.42 0.84 -21.96
C ASP A 699 30.43 1.51 -23.33
N THR A 700 29.26 1.85 -23.86
CA THR A 700 29.15 2.50 -25.18
C THR A 700 29.71 3.92 -25.17
N GLU A 701 29.52 4.68 -24.08
CA GLU A 701 30.15 5.99 -23.91
C GLU A 701 31.68 5.86 -23.80
N ARG A 702 32.19 4.85 -23.08
CA ARG A 702 33.64 4.56 -23.00
C ARG A 702 34.22 4.23 -24.37
N ASP A 703 33.65 3.25 -25.09
CA ASP A 703 34.05 2.85 -26.44
C ASP A 703 34.11 4.07 -27.38
N ARG A 704 33.13 4.97 -27.25
CA ARG A 704 33.05 6.22 -28.01
C ARG A 704 34.15 7.22 -27.63
N THR A 705 34.39 7.44 -26.33
CA THR A 705 35.46 8.35 -25.87
C THR A 705 36.86 7.85 -26.28
N GLU A 706 37.07 6.55 -26.28
CA GLU A 706 38.31 5.91 -26.73
C GLU A 706 38.47 6.01 -28.26
N ALA A 707 37.40 5.80 -29.03
CA ALA A 707 37.40 6.00 -30.48
C ALA A 707 37.68 7.46 -30.87
N ALA A 708 37.11 8.43 -30.14
CA ALA A 708 37.35 9.86 -30.35
C ALA A 708 38.77 10.33 -30.01
N ALA A 709 39.51 9.56 -29.19
CA ALA A 709 40.92 9.83 -28.88
C ALA A 709 41.90 9.33 -29.96
N THR A 710 41.45 8.44 -30.85
CA THR A 710 42.32 7.72 -31.80
C THR A 710 42.17 8.22 -33.25
N ASP A 711 41.09 8.94 -33.58
CA ASP A 711 40.80 9.45 -34.93
C ASP A 711 40.33 10.92 -34.93
N THR A 712 40.38 11.58 -36.09
CA THR A 712 39.99 13.01 -36.29
C THR A 712 38.54 13.25 -35.82
N PRO A 713 38.20 14.34 -35.10
CA PRO A 713 36.95 14.42 -34.33
C PRO A 713 35.72 14.41 -35.23
N VAL A 714 35.03 13.27 -35.28
CA VAL A 714 33.64 13.20 -35.75
C VAL A 714 32.77 13.68 -34.58
N GLN A 715 32.17 14.86 -34.72
CA GLN A 715 31.16 15.39 -33.79
C GLN A 715 29.86 14.56 -33.88
N GLY A 716 29.85 13.34 -33.33
CA GLY A 716 28.60 12.62 -33.10
C GLY A 716 27.89 13.14 -31.83
N ARG A 717 26.62 12.80 -31.64
CA ARG A 717 25.87 13.10 -30.41
C ARG A 717 26.30 12.19 -29.25
N SER A 718 26.20 12.64 -27.99
CA SER A 718 26.43 11.76 -26.81
C SER A 718 25.30 10.72 -26.69
N VAL A 719 25.61 9.52 -26.18
CA VAL A 719 24.62 8.46 -25.89
C VAL A 719 23.53 8.98 -24.96
N ALA A 720 23.91 9.77 -23.95
CA ALA A 720 22.96 10.41 -23.05
C ALA A 720 21.90 11.26 -23.80
N LEU A 721 22.34 12.04 -24.78
CA LEU A 721 21.46 12.92 -25.57
C LEU A 721 20.58 12.13 -26.53
N VAL A 722 21.13 11.11 -27.20
CA VAL A 722 20.37 10.26 -28.12
C VAL A 722 19.27 9.49 -27.39
N LEU A 723 19.57 8.94 -26.21
CA LEU A 723 18.58 8.25 -25.39
C LEU A 723 17.51 9.21 -24.84
N ALA A 724 17.89 10.43 -24.46
CA ALA A 724 16.94 11.46 -24.01
C ALA A 724 15.95 11.85 -25.12
N ASP A 725 16.43 12.12 -26.34
CA ASP A 725 15.57 12.41 -27.50
C ASP A 725 14.57 11.28 -27.77
N ARG A 726 15.02 10.03 -27.67
CA ARG A 726 14.17 8.83 -27.87
C ARG A 726 13.08 8.76 -26.81
N THR A 727 13.42 9.02 -25.54
CA THR A 727 12.43 9.11 -24.46
C THR A 727 11.39 10.19 -24.76
N THR A 728 11.81 11.40 -25.14
CA THR A 728 10.90 12.50 -25.49
C THR A 728 10.01 12.14 -26.68
N ALA A 729 10.53 11.46 -27.70
CA ALA A 729 9.74 11.01 -28.84
C ALA A 729 8.66 9.98 -28.43
N VAL A 730 9.00 9.04 -27.54
CA VAL A 730 8.07 8.05 -27.00
C VAL A 730 6.98 8.75 -26.17
N GLU A 731 7.35 9.67 -25.29
CA GLU A 731 6.41 10.45 -24.47
C GLU A 731 5.46 11.29 -25.33
N ALA A 732 5.97 11.96 -26.36
CA ALA A 732 5.13 12.70 -27.31
C ALA A 732 4.13 11.79 -28.03
N LYS A 733 4.55 10.58 -28.45
CA LYS A 733 3.66 9.60 -29.06
C LYS A 733 2.59 9.09 -28.07
N VAL A 734 2.98 8.82 -26.82
CA VAL A 734 2.05 8.43 -25.75
C VAL A 734 1.02 9.55 -25.51
N ALA A 735 1.46 10.79 -25.31
CA ALA A 735 0.58 11.93 -25.08
C ALA A 735 -0.37 12.18 -26.24
N SER A 736 0.09 12.01 -27.49
CA SER A 736 -0.78 12.11 -28.67
C SER A 736 -1.88 11.04 -28.72
N ARG A 737 -1.59 9.83 -28.21
CA ARG A 737 -2.50 8.68 -28.26
C ARG A 737 -3.42 8.61 -27.04
N TYR A 738 -2.91 9.04 -25.89
CA TYR A 738 -3.53 9.03 -24.58
C TYR A 738 -3.38 10.41 -23.93
N PRO A 739 -4.13 11.42 -24.39
CA PRO A 739 -4.04 12.79 -23.86
C PRO A 739 -4.52 12.92 -22.40
N LYS A 740 -5.30 11.93 -21.92
CA LYS A 740 -5.80 11.83 -20.54
C LYS A 740 -5.26 10.56 -19.89
N LEU A 741 -3.94 10.44 -19.78
CA LEU A 741 -3.29 9.28 -19.16
C LEU A 741 -3.15 9.51 -17.65
N GLY A 742 -3.89 8.74 -16.84
CA GLY A 742 -3.77 8.76 -15.38
C GLY A 742 -2.47 8.11 -14.87
N LYS A 743 -2.17 8.32 -13.59
CA LYS A 743 -1.03 7.68 -12.92
C LYS A 743 -1.23 6.16 -12.83
N VAL A 744 -0.15 5.39 -12.92
CA VAL A 744 -0.22 3.93 -12.78
C VAL A 744 -0.54 3.57 -11.33
N ARG A 745 -1.68 2.91 -11.13
CA ARG A 745 -2.11 2.39 -9.84
C ARG A 745 -1.10 1.41 -9.22
N ARG A 746 -0.76 1.64 -7.95
CA ARG A 746 0.19 0.80 -7.20
C ARG A 746 -0.36 -0.61 -6.96
N THR A 747 0.53 -1.56 -6.68
CA THR A 747 0.10 -2.95 -6.39
C THR A 747 0.03 -3.13 -4.90
N ARG A 748 -1.16 -3.40 -4.39
CA ARG A 748 -1.28 -3.98 -3.06
C ARG A 748 -1.15 -5.50 -3.16
N PHE A 749 -0.40 -6.07 -2.24
CA PHE A 749 -0.24 -7.51 -2.15
C PHE A 749 -0.05 -7.96 -0.71
N THR A 750 -0.63 -9.10 -0.42
CA THR A 750 -0.38 -9.86 0.79
C THR A 750 0.42 -11.10 0.46
N GLY A 751 1.33 -11.44 1.38
CA GLY A 751 2.01 -12.72 1.45
C GLY A 751 3.40 -12.54 2.03
N SER A 752 3.95 -13.54 2.71
CA SER A 752 5.33 -13.50 3.23
C SER A 752 6.38 -13.83 2.14
N GLY A 753 5.92 -14.17 0.93
CA GLY A 753 6.75 -14.62 -0.18
C GLY A 753 7.70 -13.59 -0.77
N TYR A 754 7.47 -12.28 -0.55
CA TYR A 754 8.20 -11.19 -1.21
C TYR A 754 9.72 -11.31 -1.09
N ARG A 755 10.23 -11.57 0.12
CA ARG A 755 11.68 -11.68 0.34
C ARG A 755 12.28 -12.85 -0.44
N GLN A 756 11.60 -14.00 -0.41
CA GLN A 756 12.06 -15.18 -1.14
C GLN A 756 11.97 -14.94 -2.65
N GLY A 757 10.89 -14.30 -3.12
CA GLY A 757 10.73 -13.89 -4.50
C GLY A 757 11.80 -12.93 -4.96
N HIS A 758 12.15 -11.95 -4.14
CA HIS A 758 13.25 -11.02 -4.42
C HIS A 758 14.59 -11.76 -4.48
N ALA A 759 14.89 -12.65 -3.53
CA ALA A 759 16.11 -13.45 -3.54
C ALA A 759 16.21 -14.36 -4.78
N ASP A 760 15.12 -15.05 -5.14
CA ASP A 760 15.04 -15.88 -6.32
C ASP A 760 15.13 -15.02 -7.60
N GLY A 761 14.57 -13.81 -7.58
CA GLY A 761 14.68 -12.81 -8.64
C GLY A 761 16.10 -12.26 -8.81
N GLN A 762 16.89 -12.18 -7.74
CA GLN A 762 18.32 -11.86 -7.80
C GLN A 762 19.13 -12.97 -8.46
N GLN A 763 18.63 -14.20 -8.39
CA GLN A 763 19.19 -15.37 -9.08
C GLN A 763 18.51 -15.66 -10.41
N ALA A 764 17.44 -14.93 -10.75
CA ALA A 764 16.70 -15.15 -11.97
C ALA A 764 17.62 -15.00 -13.17
N ASP A 765 17.38 -15.84 -14.15
CA ASP A 765 18.09 -15.74 -15.39
C ASP A 765 17.52 -14.58 -16.22
N ILE A 766 18.08 -13.40 -15.93
CA ILE A 766 17.97 -12.19 -16.74
C ILE A 766 19.16 -12.06 -17.70
N GLY A 767 20.08 -13.04 -17.69
CA GLY A 767 21.47 -12.97 -18.16
C GLY A 767 22.43 -12.10 -17.34
N GLY A 768 22.94 -12.57 -16.18
CA GLY A 768 23.84 -11.84 -15.23
C GLY A 768 25.13 -12.58 -14.75
N SER A 769 26.05 -11.90 -14.01
CA SER A 769 27.54 -11.91 -14.16
C SER A 769 28.52 -12.52 -13.11
N ALA A 770 29.72 -12.95 -13.58
CA ALA A 770 30.96 -13.07 -12.78
C ALA A 770 32.27 -12.96 -13.62
N PHE A 771 32.81 -11.74 -13.78
CA PHE A 771 34.25 -11.49 -14.01
C PHE A 771 34.60 -10.09 -13.48
N ALA A 772 34.77 -9.99 -12.16
CA ALA A 772 35.60 -8.99 -11.53
C ALA A 772 36.31 -9.67 -10.35
N ASP A 773 37.62 -9.51 -10.30
CA ASP A 773 38.60 -10.07 -9.35
C ASP A 773 38.93 -11.58 -9.42
N GLN A 774 39.94 -11.89 -10.25
CA GLN A 774 40.97 -12.84 -9.82
C GLN A 774 42.36 -12.33 -10.24
N PRO A 775 43.33 -12.23 -9.30
CA PRO A 775 44.66 -11.70 -9.59
C PRO A 775 45.49 -12.69 -10.41
N ASP A 776 46.35 -12.12 -11.27
CA ASP A 776 47.35 -12.79 -12.10
C ASP A 776 47.98 -14.02 -11.42
N ARG A 777 47.90 -15.16 -12.09
CA ARG A 777 48.79 -16.30 -11.85
C ARG A 777 49.58 -16.62 -13.12
N PRO A 778 50.88 -16.91 -12.98
CA PRO A 778 51.84 -16.77 -14.05
C PRO A 778 51.76 -17.92 -15.05
N GLU A 779 52.13 -17.58 -16.28
CA GLU A 779 52.28 -18.46 -17.42
C GLU A 779 53.17 -19.67 -17.08
N LEU A 780 52.63 -20.87 -17.30
CA LEU A 780 53.43 -22.09 -17.47
C LEU A 780 53.85 -22.16 -18.93
N GLY A 781 55.09 -21.75 -19.19
CA GLY A 781 55.84 -22.16 -20.38
C GLY A 781 56.34 -23.60 -20.25
N ASP A 782 56.62 -24.19 -21.42
CA ASP A 782 57.15 -25.53 -21.70
C ASP A 782 58.21 -26.10 -20.72
#